data_AF-X6CCD3-F1
#
_entry.id   AF-X6CCD3-F1
#
_cell.length_a   1.000
_cell.length_b   1.000
_cell.length_c   1.000
_cell.angle_alpha   90.00
_cell.angle_beta   90.00
_cell.angle_gamma   90.00
#
_symmetry.space_group_name_H-M   'P 1'
#
loop_
_entity.id
_entity.type
_entity.pdbx_description
1 polymer ?
#
loop_
_entity_poly.entity_id
_entity_poly.type
_entity_poly.pdbx_seq_one_letter_code
_entity_poly.pdbx_strand_id
1 'polypeptide(L)'
;MAKALARLIEEHAVKETPDGGLAGLHEIRSAYLDNAVRACLDMPMSETISEAASVVSATHLPIFIVRILRAYPEERSELVRALADRTARGDVASLGPILHGLGLATADIVAAHWLEISRRLNIDDRFSSLMFNLTAAYPVEGDLPLFAKVREAGASFATVKVEDLRGSFLDQLDDASGLDLHTDLETLHRLQAALMPLRGCSKAPSLDLPGDQDLSVAPLLPLLEFIRTTWDIKASESGRLVDLAGGSLALLARLRDEIPWITSPRLVEVEGEEGGGREIAVEANVRVISDAVQNDLHGDVVRLCELMLVAAPGARRALSDTILPDGASLMVAGHSLNSKRIPRESLPSPARVAWNRAQARAVDRLVGAPQETGRTASLAQLIEELSQRLDEAANLYLRMEKAKEPWKLRVNITGMLRDFVPPPRVNEAMSHSLDPGSYSGSDYMHNFAADLQTLVLELADGTDENVKVSAMRVVDLIETAKKLSDPAPWRMISSPPIQAMSDLSVRLRDIRAVYGHIGNDPDRRRRWGAHFSKTSRRHSALSTAAAQSRIQADADLAANRKNYEDAFADAGLTVRVHARVPGKDAGYAWPHLYFIGLVVTDSIGGWMADLDRFNAVCETLADEPRMSCAPLIRNQIPPVAMVRIGKALLPDLNFAEEWAAHLPWPIVDTPLLNRVTGALSDISAVSAMIQEKGIELNPAEAIHFGAHLNRIEEAIAWFATATADKPSAALAMASTVILTSTRRMQEEFQNSAERGSLAIEYARLMKGEISELTTQVATLRIALMEHALGLEAWLDFSAPLVAADA
;
A
#
# COMPACT_ATOMS: atom_id res chain seq x y z
N MET A 1 -34.04 2.03 0.06
CA MET A 1 -34.98 2.59 1.07
C MET A 1 -34.69 2.09 2.48
N ALA A 2 -34.64 0.78 2.74
CA ALA A 2 -34.36 0.22 4.08
C ALA A 2 -33.03 0.67 4.70
N LYS A 3 -31.94 0.76 3.90
CA LYS A 3 -30.63 1.24 4.36
C LYS A 3 -30.62 2.74 4.72
N ALA A 4 -31.39 3.55 3.98
CA ALA A 4 -31.53 4.99 4.25
C ALA A 4 -32.41 5.23 5.48
N LEU A 5 -33.47 4.44 5.69
CA LEU A 5 -34.31 4.50 6.88
C LEU A 5 -33.58 3.97 8.13
N ALA A 6 -32.83 2.88 8.03
CA ALA A 6 -31.99 2.37 9.11
C ALA A 6 -30.94 3.41 9.54
N ARG A 7 -30.31 4.08 8.56
CA ARG A 7 -29.38 5.17 8.81
C ARG A 7 -30.07 6.41 9.39
N LEU A 8 -31.26 6.76 8.90
CA LEU A 8 -32.09 7.84 9.48
C LEU A 8 -32.46 7.53 10.94
N ILE A 9 -32.78 6.28 11.26
CA ILE A 9 -33.06 5.83 12.62
C ILE A 9 -31.77 5.86 13.46
N GLU A 10 -30.63 5.39 12.93
CA GLU A 10 -29.35 5.45 13.63
C GLU A 10 -28.83 6.88 13.86
N GLU A 11 -29.09 7.81 12.93
CA GLU A 11 -28.60 9.20 12.99
C GLU A 11 -29.61 10.17 13.64
N HIS A 12 -30.90 9.81 13.71
CA HIS A 12 -31.96 10.72 14.17
C HIS A 12 -32.91 10.17 15.24
N ALA A 13 -32.90 8.86 15.56
CA ALA A 13 -33.62 8.34 16.71
C ALA A 13 -32.67 8.26 17.92
N VAL A 14 -33.04 8.93 19.01
CA VAL A 14 -32.34 8.77 20.29
C VAL A 14 -32.61 7.35 20.77
N LYS A 15 -31.56 6.56 20.92
CA LYS A 15 -31.64 5.19 21.44
C LYS A 15 -30.80 5.07 22.70
N GLU A 16 -31.34 4.40 23.69
CA GLU A 16 -30.56 3.97 24.84
C GLU A 16 -29.73 2.74 24.42
N THR A 17 -28.43 2.80 24.66
CA THR A 17 -27.51 1.68 24.40
C THR A 17 -27.57 0.68 25.55
N PRO A 18 -27.11 -0.58 25.35
CA PRO A 18 -27.15 -1.61 26.40
C PRO A 18 -26.38 -1.24 27.67
N ASP A 19 -25.44 -0.30 27.59
CA ASP A 19 -24.67 0.28 28.69
C ASP A 19 -25.30 1.55 29.30
N GLY A 20 -26.56 1.87 28.97
CA GLY A 20 -27.30 3.02 29.51
C GLY A 20 -26.92 4.38 28.90
N GLY A 21 -26.11 4.39 27.84
CA GLY A 21 -25.76 5.60 27.10
C GLY A 21 -26.87 6.05 26.13
N LEU A 22 -26.85 7.31 25.72
CA LEU A 22 -27.74 7.81 24.66
C LEU A 22 -26.97 7.89 23.33
N ALA A 23 -27.39 7.12 22.33
CA ALA A 23 -26.85 7.14 20.97
C ALA A 23 -27.86 7.73 19.97
N GLY A 24 -27.40 8.03 18.76
CA GLY A 24 -28.23 8.61 17.69
C GLY A 24 -28.49 10.11 17.81
N LEU A 25 -27.67 10.81 18.61
CA LEU A 25 -27.65 12.26 18.71
C LEU A 25 -26.48 12.83 17.88
N HIS A 26 -26.80 13.69 16.91
CA HIS A 26 -25.79 14.48 16.19
C HIS A 26 -25.28 15.64 17.06
N GLU A 27 -24.03 16.06 16.87
CA GLU A 27 -23.30 17.06 17.67
C GLU A 27 -24.14 18.31 18.02
N ILE A 28 -24.82 18.90 17.04
CA ILE A 28 -25.69 20.08 17.22
C ILE A 28 -26.84 19.82 18.21
N ARG A 29 -27.46 18.64 18.15
CA ARG A 29 -28.58 18.28 19.03
C ARG A 29 -28.08 17.98 20.44
N SER A 30 -26.93 17.32 20.57
CA SER A 30 -26.27 17.11 21.86
C SER A 30 -25.93 18.44 22.53
N ALA A 31 -25.37 19.41 21.78
CA ALA A 31 -25.07 20.74 22.30
C ALA A 31 -26.33 21.50 22.72
N TYR A 32 -27.43 21.39 21.97
CA TYR A 32 -28.70 22.01 22.34
C TYR A 32 -29.30 21.37 23.60
N LEU A 33 -29.29 20.04 23.70
CA LEU A 33 -29.76 19.31 24.88
C LEU A 33 -28.93 19.66 26.12
N ASP A 34 -27.60 19.69 26.00
CA ASP A 34 -26.70 20.10 27.07
C ASP A 34 -27.01 21.52 27.56
N ASN A 35 -27.14 22.49 26.65
CA ASN A 35 -27.53 23.86 26.99
C ASN A 35 -28.89 23.91 27.71
N ALA A 36 -29.88 23.14 27.24
CA ALA A 36 -31.21 23.11 27.84
C ALA A 36 -31.21 22.46 29.22
N VAL A 37 -30.47 21.37 29.41
CA VAL A 37 -30.30 20.69 30.70
C VAL A 37 -29.61 21.62 31.70
N ARG A 38 -28.53 22.30 31.29
CA ARG A 38 -27.82 23.27 32.15
C ARG A 38 -28.71 24.43 32.56
N ALA A 39 -29.54 24.94 31.66
CA ALA A 39 -30.49 26.00 31.99
C ALA A 39 -31.54 25.57 33.04
N CYS A 40 -31.79 24.26 33.20
CA CYS A 40 -32.73 23.71 34.18
C CYS A 40 -32.08 23.34 35.53
N LEU A 41 -30.82 22.93 35.54
CA LEU A 41 -30.16 22.39 36.74
C LEU A 41 -29.51 23.46 37.64
N ASP A 42 -29.21 24.65 37.11
CA ASP A 42 -28.50 25.75 37.83
C ASP A 42 -27.22 25.29 38.56
N MET A 43 -26.57 24.24 38.03
CA MET A 43 -25.33 23.68 38.58
C MET A 43 -24.11 24.37 37.97
N PRO A 44 -23.06 24.68 38.74
CA PRO A 44 -21.76 25.10 38.22
C PRO A 44 -21.19 24.09 37.22
N MET A 45 -20.43 24.59 36.23
CA MET A 45 -19.80 23.75 35.22
C MET A 45 -18.79 22.78 35.85
N SER A 46 -18.01 23.25 36.83
CA SER A 46 -17.08 22.44 37.61
C SER A 46 -17.74 21.21 38.25
N GLU A 47 -18.92 21.38 38.84
CA GLU A 47 -19.70 20.30 39.47
C GLU A 47 -20.25 19.32 38.41
N THR A 48 -20.77 19.87 37.30
CA THR A 48 -21.27 19.07 36.18
C THR A 48 -20.16 18.21 35.57
N ILE A 49 -18.96 18.76 35.41
CA ILE A 49 -17.78 18.05 34.88
C ILE A 49 -17.34 16.95 35.85
N SER A 50 -17.31 17.23 37.15
CA SER A 50 -16.91 16.25 38.17
C SER A 50 -17.86 15.05 38.21
N GLU A 51 -19.16 15.31 38.24
CA GLU A 51 -20.20 14.28 38.18
C GLU A 51 -20.11 13.48 36.87
N ALA A 52 -20.00 14.15 35.73
CA ALA A 52 -19.86 13.51 34.42
C ALA A 52 -18.60 12.63 34.35
N ALA A 53 -17.46 13.12 34.83
CA ALA A 53 -16.20 12.39 34.88
C ALA A 53 -16.31 11.11 35.72
N SER A 54 -17.22 11.05 36.71
CA SER A 54 -17.45 9.86 37.53
C SER A 54 -18.30 8.78 36.85
N VAL A 55 -19.22 9.16 35.95
CA VAL A 55 -20.21 8.24 35.35
C VAL A 55 -19.91 7.81 33.91
N VAL A 56 -19.12 8.58 33.16
CA VAL A 56 -18.77 8.25 31.77
C VAL A 56 -18.02 6.91 31.71
N SER A 57 -18.42 6.01 30.81
CA SER A 57 -17.74 4.71 30.68
C SER A 57 -16.29 4.88 30.20
N ALA A 58 -15.41 3.97 30.62
CA ALA A 58 -13.98 4.04 30.36
C ALA A 58 -13.65 4.19 28.85
N THR A 59 -14.44 3.54 27.98
CA THR A 59 -14.30 3.62 26.52
C THR A 59 -14.58 5.00 25.94
N HIS A 60 -15.43 5.80 26.59
CA HIS A 60 -15.78 7.16 26.15
C HIS A 60 -15.00 8.26 26.88
N LEU A 61 -14.21 7.92 27.90
CA LEU A 61 -13.38 8.88 28.62
C LEU A 61 -12.41 9.67 27.73
N PRO A 62 -11.68 9.07 26.75
CA PRO A 62 -10.72 9.83 25.96
C PRO A 62 -11.37 10.98 25.18
N ILE A 63 -12.51 10.71 24.52
CA ILE A 63 -13.23 11.73 23.75
C ILE A 63 -13.93 12.74 24.65
N PHE A 64 -14.45 12.30 25.81
CA PHE A 64 -15.03 13.19 26.82
C PHE A 64 -14.00 14.20 27.32
N ILE A 65 -12.83 13.74 27.79
CA ILE A 65 -11.75 14.58 28.33
C ILE A 65 -11.34 15.64 27.31
N VAL A 66 -11.05 15.20 26.08
CA VAL A 66 -10.63 16.08 25.00
C VAL A 66 -11.69 17.13 24.67
N ARG A 67 -12.97 16.75 24.61
CA ARG A 67 -14.06 17.69 24.29
C ARG A 67 -14.28 18.71 25.41
N ILE A 68 -14.24 18.28 26.67
CA ILE A 68 -14.37 19.19 27.82
C ILE A 68 -13.23 20.20 27.83
N LEU A 69 -11.97 19.77 27.71
CA LEU A 69 -10.82 20.67 27.74
C LEU A 69 -10.77 21.64 26.54
N ARG A 70 -11.40 21.29 25.42
CA ARG A 70 -11.56 22.20 24.27
C ARG A 70 -12.67 23.23 24.50
N ALA A 71 -13.76 22.84 25.15
CA ALA A 71 -14.91 23.70 25.37
C ALA A 71 -14.74 24.62 26.59
N TYR A 72 -14.09 24.11 27.65
CA TYR A 72 -13.94 24.75 28.96
C TYR A 72 -12.48 24.61 29.45
N PRO A 73 -11.50 25.25 28.78
CA PRO A 73 -10.08 25.15 29.15
C PRO A 73 -9.78 25.63 30.59
N GLU A 74 -10.61 26.54 31.12
CA GLU A 74 -10.53 27.04 32.50
C GLU A 74 -10.83 25.98 33.56
N GLU A 75 -11.64 24.96 33.22
CA GLU A 75 -12.03 23.88 34.13
C GLU A 75 -11.01 22.72 34.16
N ARG A 76 -9.84 22.90 33.53
CA ARG A 76 -8.76 21.90 33.45
C ARG A 76 -8.42 21.30 34.81
N SER A 77 -8.19 22.14 35.82
CA SER A 77 -7.78 21.69 37.14
C SER A 77 -8.86 20.87 37.85
N GLU A 78 -10.13 21.20 37.61
CA GLU A 78 -11.27 20.47 38.14
C GLU A 78 -11.39 19.08 37.52
N LEU A 79 -11.34 19.02 36.19
CA LEU A 79 -11.43 17.76 35.46
C LEU A 79 -10.30 16.80 35.88
N VAL A 80 -9.05 17.27 35.95
CA VAL A 80 -7.91 16.43 36.33
C VAL A 80 -8.12 15.84 37.73
N ARG A 81 -8.63 16.64 38.68
CA ARG A 81 -8.91 16.19 40.04
C ARG A 81 -10.03 15.15 40.11
N ALA A 82 -11.14 15.40 39.41
CA ALA A 82 -12.25 14.45 39.34
C ALA A 82 -11.84 13.09 38.76
N LEU A 83 -10.95 13.09 37.76
CA LEU A 83 -10.39 11.86 37.18
C LEU A 83 -9.44 11.15 38.15
N ALA A 84 -8.63 11.91 38.90
CA ALA A 84 -7.75 11.35 39.93
C ALA A 84 -8.57 10.69 41.05
N ASP A 85 -9.60 11.39 41.55
CA ASP A 85 -10.54 10.88 42.56
C ASP A 85 -11.24 9.60 42.09
N ARG A 86 -11.65 9.54 40.81
CA ARG A 86 -12.24 8.33 40.22
C ARG A 86 -11.28 7.15 40.25
N THR A 87 -10.02 7.38 39.89
CA THR A 87 -9.00 6.33 39.86
C THR A 87 -8.68 5.86 41.28
N ALA A 88 -8.55 6.79 42.23
CA ALA A 88 -8.31 6.51 43.65
C ALA A 88 -9.44 5.70 44.32
N ARG A 89 -10.68 5.79 43.81
CA ARG A 89 -11.82 4.95 44.24
C ARG A 89 -11.78 3.51 43.71
N GLY A 90 -10.74 3.12 42.99
CA GLY A 90 -10.49 1.74 42.56
C GLY A 90 -10.84 1.42 41.10
N ASP A 91 -11.18 2.42 40.28
CA ASP A 91 -11.45 2.22 38.84
C ASP A 91 -10.15 2.24 38.01
N VAL A 92 -9.29 1.23 38.23
CA VAL A 92 -7.99 1.11 37.54
C VAL A 92 -8.17 0.92 36.03
N ALA A 93 -9.28 0.31 35.59
CA ALA A 93 -9.57 0.09 34.17
C ALA A 93 -9.70 1.41 33.37
N SER A 94 -10.05 2.52 34.05
CA SER A 94 -10.13 3.85 33.43
C SER A 94 -8.78 4.54 33.27
N LEU A 95 -7.70 4.06 33.92
CA LEU A 95 -6.38 4.72 33.91
C LEU A 95 -5.82 4.91 32.50
N GLY A 96 -5.78 3.86 31.69
CA GLY A 96 -5.29 3.91 30.31
C GLY A 96 -6.09 4.90 29.44
N PRO A 97 -7.43 4.82 29.41
CA PRO A 97 -8.27 5.79 28.71
C PRO A 97 -8.12 7.24 29.21
N ILE A 98 -7.95 7.47 30.51
CA ILE A 98 -7.71 8.81 31.08
C ILE A 98 -6.39 9.38 30.55
N LEU A 99 -5.30 8.61 30.67
CA LEU A 99 -3.99 9.02 30.18
C LEU A 99 -4.01 9.28 28.67
N HIS A 100 -4.70 8.44 27.90
CA HIS A 100 -4.88 8.67 26.47
C HIS A 100 -5.60 10.01 26.21
N GLY A 101 -6.76 10.25 26.83
CA GLY A 101 -7.52 11.50 26.66
C GLY A 101 -6.73 12.76 27.04
N LEU A 102 -6.03 12.73 28.18
CA LEU A 102 -5.18 13.84 28.63
C LEU A 102 -3.98 14.07 27.69
N GLY A 103 -3.39 13.00 27.14
CA GLY A 103 -2.33 13.11 26.15
C GLY A 103 -2.82 13.71 24.82
N LEU A 104 -4.04 13.38 24.39
CA LEU A 104 -4.66 14.01 23.21
C LEU A 104 -4.94 15.50 23.43
N ALA A 105 -5.43 15.87 24.62
CA ALA A 105 -5.61 17.28 24.98
C ALA A 105 -4.27 18.03 25.06
N THR A 106 -3.22 17.38 25.56
CA THR A 106 -1.85 17.93 25.55
C THR A 106 -1.35 18.13 24.12
N ALA A 107 -1.61 17.19 23.22
CA ALA A 107 -1.26 17.32 21.80
C ALA A 107 -1.96 18.51 21.13
N ASP A 108 -3.20 18.84 21.53
CA ASP A 108 -3.90 20.05 21.06
C ASP A 108 -3.20 21.35 21.50
N ILE A 109 -2.69 21.40 22.74
CA ILE A 109 -1.92 22.55 23.25
C ILE A 109 -0.60 22.71 22.47
N VAL A 110 0.12 21.60 22.27
CA VAL A 110 1.36 21.58 21.46
C VAL A 110 1.09 22.04 20.02
N ALA A 111 0.01 21.55 19.41
CA ALA A 111 -0.37 21.90 18.05
C ALA A 111 -0.68 23.40 17.91
N ALA A 112 -1.28 24.03 18.92
CA ALA A 112 -1.52 25.48 18.92
C ALA A 112 -0.20 26.27 18.86
N HIS A 113 0.78 25.92 19.69
CA HIS A 113 2.12 26.54 19.64
C HIS A 113 2.85 26.27 18.33
N TRP A 114 2.74 25.06 17.78
CA TRP A 114 3.29 24.77 16.46
C TRP A 114 2.68 25.68 15.37
N LEU A 115 1.37 25.90 15.39
CA LEU A 115 0.71 26.76 14.41
C LEU A 115 1.11 28.23 14.51
N GLU A 116 1.37 28.74 15.72
CA GLU A 116 1.95 30.08 15.90
C GLU A 116 3.29 30.20 15.17
N ILE A 117 4.15 29.19 15.31
CA ILE A 117 5.46 29.13 14.63
C ILE A 117 5.27 28.99 13.11
N SER A 118 4.45 28.04 12.67
CA SER A 118 4.18 27.74 11.26
C SER A 118 3.69 28.98 10.50
N ARG A 119 2.70 29.69 11.07
CA ARG A 119 2.11 30.89 10.46
C ARG A 119 3.08 32.06 10.44
N ARG A 120 3.87 32.25 11.51
CA ARG A 120 4.94 33.27 11.54
C ARG A 120 5.97 33.07 10.42
N LEU A 121 6.24 31.82 10.05
CA LEU A 121 7.17 31.45 8.97
C LEU A 121 6.51 31.35 7.58
N ASN A 122 5.23 31.71 7.47
CA ASN A 122 4.44 31.59 6.24
C ASN A 122 4.52 30.18 5.64
N ILE A 123 4.34 29.17 6.49
CA ILE A 123 4.07 27.79 6.06
C ILE A 123 2.56 27.68 5.87
N ASP A 124 2.12 27.21 4.70
CA ASP A 124 0.70 27.00 4.40
C ASP A 124 0.11 25.97 5.37
N ASP A 125 -1.06 26.28 5.92
CA ASP A 125 -1.77 25.46 6.89
C ASP A 125 -1.98 24.00 6.38
N ARG A 126 -2.08 23.77 5.06
CA ARG A 126 -2.19 22.43 4.45
C ARG A 126 -0.95 21.57 4.57
N PHE A 127 0.23 22.19 4.67
CA PHE A 127 1.49 21.48 4.85
C PHE A 127 1.95 21.49 6.30
N SER A 128 1.20 22.11 7.21
CA SER A 128 1.63 22.32 8.59
C SER A 128 1.90 21.01 9.34
N SER A 129 1.04 20.00 9.20
CA SER A 129 1.23 18.68 9.82
C SER A 129 2.37 17.88 9.19
N LEU A 130 2.55 17.97 7.87
CA LEU A 130 3.70 17.39 7.16
C LEU A 130 5.00 18.00 7.67
N MET A 131 5.07 19.33 7.74
CA MET A 131 6.24 20.07 8.22
C MET A 131 6.52 19.76 9.69
N PHE A 132 5.48 19.66 10.53
CA PHE A 132 5.61 19.23 11.93
C PHE A 132 6.28 17.86 12.04
N ASN A 133 5.86 16.88 11.23
CA ASN A 133 6.48 15.57 11.21
C ASN A 133 7.91 15.58 10.66
N LEU A 134 8.19 16.36 9.62
CA LEU A 134 9.54 16.49 9.05
C LEU A 134 10.53 17.10 10.06
N THR A 135 10.12 18.14 10.79
CA THR A 135 10.97 18.75 11.85
C THR A 135 11.34 17.78 12.96
N ALA A 136 10.61 16.68 13.07
CA ALA A 136 10.75 15.72 14.16
C ALA A 136 11.32 14.36 13.74
N ALA A 137 11.45 14.09 12.44
CA ALA A 137 11.99 12.83 11.94
C ALA A 137 13.53 12.83 11.97
N TYR A 138 14.16 13.91 11.50
CA TYR A 138 15.61 14.07 11.46
C TYR A 138 15.98 15.55 11.51
N PRO A 139 17.18 15.92 12.02
CA PRO A 139 17.75 17.21 11.69
C PRO A 139 17.84 17.29 10.17
N VAL A 140 17.17 18.27 9.56
CA VAL A 140 17.26 18.43 8.10
C VAL A 140 18.64 18.97 7.77
N GLU A 141 19.55 18.06 7.40
CA GLU A 141 20.92 18.39 7.02
C GLU A 141 20.99 18.96 5.60
N GLY A 142 21.97 19.85 5.38
CA GLY A 142 22.24 20.47 4.07
C GLY A 142 21.60 21.85 3.84
N ASP A 143 22.23 22.63 2.96
CA ASP A 143 21.91 24.06 2.74
C ASP A 143 20.88 24.31 1.63
N LEU A 144 20.12 23.29 1.22
CA LEU A 144 19.11 23.45 0.17
C LEU A 144 18.07 24.51 0.59
N PRO A 145 17.81 25.54 -0.24
CA PRO A 145 16.87 26.62 0.09
C PRO A 145 15.46 26.15 0.44
N LEU A 146 15.03 25.03 -0.16
CA LEU A 146 13.72 24.42 0.09
C LEU A 146 13.50 24.03 1.56
N PHE A 147 14.57 23.71 2.30
CA PHE A 147 14.48 23.26 3.70
C PHE A 147 14.75 24.36 4.74
N ALA A 148 15.03 25.59 4.31
CA ALA A 148 15.34 26.68 5.23
C ALA A 148 14.20 26.92 6.25
N LYS A 149 12.95 26.97 5.77
CA LYS A 149 11.77 27.13 6.64
C LYS A 149 11.59 25.97 7.62
N VAL A 150 11.90 24.74 7.19
CA VAL A 150 11.80 23.54 8.06
C VAL A 150 12.81 23.63 9.20
N ARG A 151 14.06 24.00 8.90
CA ARG A 151 15.11 24.16 9.92
C ARG A 151 14.76 25.25 10.93
N GLU A 152 14.28 26.40 10.46
CA GLU A 152 13.88 27.50 11.34
C GLU A 152 12.67 27.15 12.20
N ALA A 153 11.68 26.45 11.63
CA ALA A 153 10.53 25.94 12.37
C ALA A 153 10.95 24.92 13.43
N GLY A 154 11.83 23.98 13.08
CA GLY A 154 12.37 22.98 14.00
C GLY A 154 13.15 23.61 15.16
N ALA A 155 14.03 24.59 14.88
CA ALA A 155 14.76 25.33 15.90
C ALA A 155 13.83 26.12 16.84
N SER A 156 12.81 26.77 16.29
CA SER A 156 11.79 27.47 17.10
C SER A 156 10.99 26.50 17.96
N PHE A 157 10.57 25.37 17.38
CA PHE A 157 9.75 24.39 18.07
C PHE A 157 10.51 23.67 19.19
N ALA A 158 11.83 23.48 19.05
CA ALA A 158 12.67 22.93 20.11
C ALA A 158 12.67 23.77 21.42
N THR A 159 12.24 25.03 21.37
CA THR A 159 12.09 25.90 22.54
C THR A 159 10.74 25.78 23.24
N VAL A 160 9.76 25.15 22.60
CA VAL A 160 8.41 24.94 23.14
C VAL A 160 8.47 23.94 24.29
N LYS A 161 7.88 24.31 25.44
CA LYS A 161 7.82 23.51 26.65
C LYS A 161 6.40 23.54 27.23
N VAL A 162 5.58 22.61 26.78
CA VAL A 162 4.21 22.41 27.28
C VAL A 162 4.25 21.47 28.48
N GLU A 163 3.46 21.78 29.50
CA GLU A 163 3.22 20.87 30.63
C GLU A 163 2.33 19.71 30.18
N ASP A 164 2.75 18.48 30.45
CA ASP A 164 1.98 17.29 30.08
C ASP A 164 0.87 17.02 31.10
N LEU A 165 -0.39 17.10 30.67
CA LEU A 165 -1.55 16.91 31.54
C LEU A 165 -1.61 15.52 32.17
N ARG A 166 -0.99 14.52 31.53
CA ARG A 166 -0.86 13.17 32.07
C ARG A 166 0.04 13.18 33.31
N GLY A 167 1.11 13.98 33.29
CA GLY A 167 1.98 14.19 34.45
C GLY A 167 1.23 14.84 35.60
N SER A 168 0.52 15.94 35.35
CA SER A 168 -0.27 16.64 36.38
C SER A 168 -1.35 15.74 37.00
N PHE A 169 -1.93 14.83 36.23
CA PHE A 169 -2.86 13.81 36.73
C PHE A 169 -2.18 12.78 37.62
N LEU A 170 -1.03 12.23 37.19
CA LEU A 170 -0.28 11.25 37.97
C LEU A 170 0.24 11.84 39.29
N ASP A 171 0.65 13.11 39.28
CA ASP A 171 1.10 13.83 40.48
C ASP A 171 -0.03 13.97 41.53
N GLN A 172 -1.31 13.96 41.12
CA GLN A 172 -2.47 14.05 42.03
C GLN A 172 -2.89 12.70 42.62
N LEU A 173 -2.34 11.58 42.14
CA LEU A 173 -2.70 10.26 42.67
C LEU A 173 -2.00 9.93 44.01
N ASP A 174 -1.13 10.84 44.52
CA ASP A 174 -0.39 10.87 45.81
C ASP A 174 0.41 9.60 46.21
N ASP A 175 0.14 8.43 45.63
CA ASP A 175 0.97 7.24 45.57
C ASP A 175 0.44 6.27 44.49
N ALA A 176 0.77 6.50 43.22
CA ALA A 176 0.37 5.62 42.12
C ALA A 176 0.96 4.19 42.24
N SER A 177 1.93 3.95 43.14
CA SER A 177 2.50 2.62 43.39
C SER A 177 1.56 1.69 44.16
N GLY A 178 0.52 2.24 44.79
CA GLY A 178 -0.56 1.48 45.44
C GLY A 178 -1.67 1.01 44.48
N LEU A 179 -1.61 1.37 43.19
CA LEU A 179 -2.57 0.88 42.20
C LEU A 179 -2.31 -0.59 41.89
N ASP A 180 -3.33 -1.43 42.04
CA ASP A 180 -3.27 -2.82 41.61
C ASP A 180 -3.28 -2.90 40.08
N LEU A 181 -2.08 -2.91 39.49
CA LEU A 181 -1.85 -3.00 38.05
C LEU A 181 -1.66 -4.46 37.58
N HIS A 182 -2.02 -5.47 38.39
CA HIS A 182 -1.97 -6.86 37.99
C HIS A 182 -3.06 -7.15 36.94
N THR A 183 -2.70 -7.00 35.67
CA THR A 183 -3.59 -7.19 34.52
C THR A 183 -2.91 -7.96 33.40
N ASP A 184 -3.65 -8.28 32.34
CA ASP A 184 -3.09 -8.96 31.18
C ASP A 184 -2.10 -8.07 30.41
N LEU A 185 -1.24 -8.72 29.63
CA LEU A 185 -0.15 -8.07 28.91
C LEU A 185 -0.62 -7.07 27.85
N GLU A 186 -1.79 -7.29 27.26
CA GLU A 186 -2.37 -6.37 26.27
C GLU A 186 -2.84 -5.07 26.95
N THR A 187 -3.48 -5.19 28.12
CA THR A 187 -3.87 -4.03 28.94
C THR A 187 -2.65 -3.25 29.41
N LEU A 188 -1.58 -3.94 29.88
CA LEU A 188 -0.31 -3.29 30.23
C LEU A 188 0.34 -2.59 29.03
N HIS A 189 0.30 -3.21 27.85
CA HIS A 189 0.83 -2.61 26.63
C HIS A 189 0.08 -1.33 26.25
N ARG A 190 -1.24 -1.32 26.33
CA ARG A 190 -2.06 -0.12 26.07
C ARG A 190 -1.79 0.99 27.09
N LEU A 191 -1.64 0.63 28.37
CA LEU A 191 -1.28 1.57 29.44
C LEU A 191 0.10 2.19 29.17
N GLN A 192 1.10 1.37 28.88
CA GLN A 192 2.45 1.82 28.54
C GLN A 192 2.44 2.69 27.29
N ALA A 193 1.70 2.31 26.26
CA ALA A 193 1.52 3.13 25.07
C ALA A 193 0.88 4.49 25.37
N ALA A 194 -0.02 4.59 26.36
CA ALA A 194 -0.62 5.86 26.76
C ALA A 194 0.37 6.84 27.42
N LEU A 195 1.53 6.35 27.88
CA LEU A 195 2.62 7.11 28.49
C LEU A 195 3.70 7.55 27.48
N MET A 196 3.53 7.26 26.19
CA MET A 196 4.47 7.64 25.15
C MET A 196 4.82 9.14 25.23
N PRO A 197 6.11 9.51 25.19
CA PRO A 197 6.54 10.90 25.15
C PRO A 197 5.88 11.67 24.00
N LEU A 198 5.37 12.86 24.31
CA LEU A 198 4.84 13.78 23.33
C LEU A 198 5.89 14.84 23.00
N ARG A 199 6.05 15.16 21.72
CA ARG A 199 6.94 16.23 21.28
C ARG A 199 6.43 17.58 21.77
N GLY A 200 7.34 18.47 22.16
CA GLY A 200 7.00 19.80 22.71
C GLY A 200 6.64 19.80 24.20
N CYS A 201 6.62 18.63 24.86
CA CYS A 201 6.43 18.55 26.31
C CYS A 201 7.77 18.64 27.06
N SER A 202 7.75 19.24 28.26
CA SER A 202 8.97 19.42 29.07
C SER A 202 9.45 18.15 29.78
N LYS A 203 8.55 17.25 30.14
CA LYS A 203 8.82 16.00 30.85
C LYS A 203 7.83 14.93 30.39
N ALA A 204 8.31 13.73 30.11
CA ALA A 204 7.44 12.60 29.80
C ALA A 204 6.73 12.10 31.09
N PRO A 205 5.45 11.70 31.02
CA PRO A 205 4.78 11.06 32.14
C PRO A 205 5.42 9.70 32.42
N SER A 206 5.44 9.30 33.68
CA SER A 206 6.02 8.03 34.11
C SER A 206 5.14 7.37 35.16
N LEU A 207 4.90 6.08 34.98
CA LEU A 207 4.23 5.21 35.93
C LEU A 207 5.10 3.96 36.10
N ASP A 208 5.34 3.55 37.34
CA ASP A 208 6.05 2.31 37.60
C ASP A 208 5.09 1.14 37.39
N LEU A 209 5.40 0.29 36.42
CA LEU A 209 4.63 -0.92 36.15
C LEU A 209 5.10 -2.07 37.06
N PRO A 210 4.20 -3.00 37.45
CA PRO A 210 4.56 -4.14 38.29
C PRO A 210 5.59 -5.02 37.57
N GLY A 211 6.79 -5.15 38.17
CA GLY A 211 8.00 -5.63 37.50
C GLY A 211 8.58 -6.95 38.01
N ASP A 212 7.83 -7.76 38.78
CA ASP A 212 8.36 -8.96 39.43
C ASP A 212 7.71 -10.27 38.95
N GLN A 213 6.90 -10.21 37.89
CA GLN A 213 6.30 -11.40 37.28
C GLN A 213 7.30 -12.08 36.33
N ASP A 214 7.36 -13.40 36.38
CA ASP A 214 8.09 -14.20 35.39
C ASP A 214 7.37 -14.11 34.03
N LEU A 215 8.05 -13.59 33.02
CA LEU A 215 7.52 -13.38 31.67
C LEU A 215 7.97 -14.48 30.69
N SER A 216 8.73 -15.47 31.15
CA SER A 216 9.31 -16.52 30.29
C SER A 216 8.25 -17.35 29.55
N VAL A 217 7.07 -17.50 30.15
CA VAL A 217 5.93 -18.25 29.60
C VAL A 217 4.83 -17.37 28.98
N ALA A 218 5.00 -16.05 28.98
CA ALA A 218 4.03 -15.13 28.39
C ALA A 218 3.99 -15.29 26.86
N PRO A 219 2.83 -15.11 26.18
CA PRO A 219 2.75 -15.16 24.72
C PRO A 219 3.77 -14.24 24.05
N LEU A 220 4.58 -14.77 23.12
CA LEU A 220 5.78 -14.09 22.61
C LEU A 220 5.47 -12.77 21.91
N LEU A 221 4.51 -12.77 20.98
CA LEU A 221 4.21 -11.58 20.19
C LEU A 221 3.69 -10.41 21.04
N PRO A 222 2.66 -10.58 21.91
CA PRO A 222 2.26 -9.52 22.84
C PRO A 222 3.40 -9.03 23.75
N LEU A 223 4.26 -9.93 24.22
CA LEU A 223 5.43 -9.59 25.03
C LEU A 223 6.43 -8.72 24.28
N LEU A 224 6.78 -9.10 23.05
CA LEU A 224 7.70 -8.30 22.24
C LEU A 224 7.09 -6.93 21.88
N GLU A 225 5.80 -6.83 21.59
CA GLU A 225 5.16 -5.52 21.36
C GLU A 225 5.17 -4.61 22.59
N PHE A 226 4.96 -5.19 23.78
CA PHE A 226 5.10 -4.49 25.05
C PHE A 226 6.55 -4.00 25.26
N ILE A 227 7.55 -4.89 25.13
CA ILE A 227 8.98 -4.55 25.27
C ILE A 227 9.39 -3.47 24.28
N ARG A 228 8.93 -3.54 23.03
CA ARG A 228 9.20 -2.55 21.97
C ARG A 228 8.66 -1.17 22.35
N THR A 229 7.46 -1.12 22.91
CA THR A 229 6.84 0.14 23.36
C THR A 229 7.57 0.70 24.58
N THR A 230 7.95 -0.16 25.53
CA THR A 230 8.74 0.22 26.70
C THR A 230 10.11 0.76 26.29
N TRP A 231 10.73 0.23 25.23
CA TRP A 231 12.00 0.75 24.73
C TRP A 231 11.93 2.22 24.30
N ASP A 232 10.90 2.60 23.53
CA ASP A 232 10.70 3.99 23.07
C ASP A 232 10.46 4.98 24.23
N ILE A 233 10.04 4.48 25.41
CA ILE A 233 9.77 5.30 26.59
C ILE A 233 10.99 5.32 27.53
N LYS A 234 11.51 4.14 27.89
CA LYS A 234 12.59 3.93 28.85
C LYS A 234 13.38 2.66 28.50
N ALA A 235 14.40 2.82 27.67
CA ALA A 235 15.25 1.72 27.17
C ALA A 235 15.83 0.81 28.28
N SER A 236 16.16 1.36 29.46
CA SER A 236 16.67 0.56 30.59
C SER A 236 15.64 -0.44 31.13
N GLU A 237 14.35 -0.09 31.14
CA GLU A 237 13.28 -0.97 31.62
C GLU A 237 12.99 -2.09 30.63
N SER A 238 13.10 -1.79 29.33
CA SER A 238 12.99 -2.79 28.27
C SER A 238 14.04 -3.91 28.42
N GLY A 239 15.28 -3.57 28.82
CA GLY A 239 16.31 -4.55 29.17
C GLY A 239 15.91 -5.47 30.33
N ARG A 240 15.36 -4.89 31.42
CA ARG A 240 14.85 -5.67 32.55
C ARG A 240 13.71 -6.62 32.13
N LEU A 241 12.78 -6.18 31.29
CA LEU A 241 11.70 -7.02 30.80
C LEU A 241 12.21 -8.20 29.96
N VAL A 242 13.26 -7.98 29.17
CA VAL A 242 13.95 -9.05 28.43
C VAL A 242 14.57 -10.05 29.42
N ASP A 243 15.21 -9.58 30.48
CA ASP A 243 15.79 -10.46 31.52
C ASP A 243 14.71 -11.29 32.24
N LEU A 244 13.57 -10.67 32.59
CA LEU A 244 12.40 -11.36 33.19
C LEU A 244 11.76 -12.38 32.25
N ALA A 245 11.94 -12.22 30.93
CA ALA A 245 11.49 -13.18 29.93
C ALA A 245 12.50 -14.32 29.66
N GLY A 246 13.58 -14.40 30.45
CA GLY A 246 14.64 -15.41 30.32
C GLY A 246 15.88 -14.93 29.55
N GLY A 247 15.94 -13.65 29.20
CA GLY A 247 17.07 -13.02 28.50
C GLY A 247 17.00 -13.14 26.97
N SER A 248 17.89 -12.42 26.29
CA SER A 248 17.86 -12.32 24.82
C SER A 248 17.98 -13.67 24.10
N LEU A 249 18.87 -14.56 24.57
CA LEU A 249 19.05 -15.85 23.91
C LEU A 249 17.79 -16.74 24.02
N ALA A 250 17.06 -16.66 25.14
CA ALA A 250 15.81 -17.38 25.30
C ALA A 250 14.72 -16.82 24.37
N LEU A 251 14.59 -15.50 24.26
CA LEU A 251 13.63 -14.88 23.34
C LEU A 251 13.97 -15.16 21.87
N LEU A 252 15.25 -15.13 21.48
CA LEU A 252 15.69 -15.48 20.13
C LEU A 252 15.41 -16.96 19.80
N ALA A 253 15.59 -17.87 20.77
CA ALA A 253 15.21 -19.27 20.61
C ALA A 253 13.68 -19.41 20.43
N ARG A 254 12.89 -18.73 21.26
CA ARG A 254 11.42 -18.73 21.14
C ARG A 254 10.92 -18.18 19.81
N LEU A 255 11.60 -17.19 19.21
CA LEU A 255 11.24 -16.73 17.87
C LEU A 255 11.28 -17.87 16.86
N ARG A 256 12.29 -18.74 16.93
CA ARG A 256 12.38 -19.92 16.06
C ARG A 256 11.22 -20.89 16.28
N ASP A 257 10.83 -21.09 17.54
CA ASP A 257 9.82 -22.06 17.92
C ASP A 257 8.38 -21.56 17.70
N GLU A 258 8.14 -20.24 17.71
CA GLU A 258 6.80 -19.65 17.65
C GLU A 258 6.51 -18.90 16.33
N ILE A 259 7.54 -18.46 15.58
CA ILE A 259 7.37 -17.75 14.31
C ILE A 259 7.66 -18.70 13.13
N PRO A 260 6.71 -18.90 12.21
CA PRO A 260 6.87 -19.87 11.13
C PRO A 260 7.90 -19.40 10.09
N TRP A 261 8.58 -20.38 9.48
CA TRP A 261 9.42 -20.22 8.29
C TRP A 261 10.63 -19.30 8.46
N ILE A 262 11.22 -19.22 9.67
CA ILE A 262 12.44 -18.45 9.89
C ILE A 262 13.62 -19.35 10.25
N THR A 263 14.85 -18.95 9.93
CA THR A 263 16.05 -19.62 10.47
C THR A 263 16.26 -19.24 11.94
N SER A 264 17.01 -20.05 12.69
CA SER A 264 17.37 -19.73 14.08
C SER A 264 18.10 -18.39 14.18
N PRO A 265 17.56 -17.41 14.92
CA PRO A 265 18.21 -16.12 15.09
C PRO A 265 19.52 -16.22 15.86
N ARG A 266 20.53 -15.47 15.43
CA ARG A 266 21.85 -15.43 16.07
C ARG A 266 22.40 -14.02 16.18
N LEU A 267 23.20 -13.78 17.22
CA LEU A 267 23.98 -12.55 17.36
C LEU A 267 25.26 -12.66 16.55
N VAL A 268 25.59 -11.60 15.80
CA VAL A 268 26.78 -11.53 14.96
C VAL A 268 27.48 -10.19 15.15
N GLU A 269 28.80 -10.15 14.99
CA GLU A 269 29.55 -8.89 14.90
C GLU A 269 29.62 -8.45 13.44
N VAL A 270 29.28 -7.19 13.18
CA VAL A 270 29.39 -6.57 11.84
C VAL A 270 30.17 -5.26 11.91
N GLU A 271 30.69 -4.82 10.77
CA GLU A 271 31.24 -3.47 10.66
C GLU A 271 30.10 -2.44 10.70
N GLY A 272 30.27 -1.42 11.56
CA GLY A 272 29.38 -0.28 11.62
C GLY A 272 29.46 0.56 10.34
N GLU A 273 28.40 1.30 10.06
CA GLU A 273 28.42 2.28 8.96
C GLU A 273 29.48 3.36 9.22
N GLU A 274 30.05 3.90 8.13
CA GLU A 274 31.00 5.02 8.15
C GLU A 274 32.26 4.84 9.03
N GLY A 275 32.79 3.61 9.16
CA GLY A 275 34.04 3.37 9.89
C GLY A 275 33.90 3.40 11.41
N GLY A 276 32.69 3.31 11.95
CA GLY A 276 32.33 3.39 13.38
C GLY A 276 32.74 2.21 14.27
N GLY A 277 33.64 1.33 13.84
CA GLY A 277 34.05 0.12 14.58
C GLY A 277 33.08 -1.06 14.43
N ARG A 278 33.29 -2.13 15.20
CA ARG A 278 32.41 -3.32 15.18
C ARG A 278 31.18 -3.09 16.05
N GLU A 279 30.02 -3.50 15.56
CA GLU A 279 28.76 -3.47 16.29
C GLU A 279 28.09 -4.85 16.32
N ILE A 280 27.25 -5.07 17.34
CA ILE A 280 26.47 -6.30 17.45
C ILE A 280 25.21 -6.14 16.59
N ALA A 281 24.97 -7.11 15.70
CA ALA A 281 23.74 -7.26 14.95
C ALA A 281 23.07 -8.60 15.30
N VAL A 282 21.80 -8.72 14.93
CA VAL A 282 21.03 -9.96 15.02
C VAL A 282 20.62 -10.40 13.62
N GLU A 283 20.83 -11.67 13.30
CA GLU A 283 20.64 -12.23 11.98
C GLU A 283 19.71 -13.45 12.02
N ALA A 284 18.69 -13.43 11.16
CA ALA A 284 17.86 -14.58 10.80
C ALA A 284 17.21 -14.33 9.43
N ASN A 285 16.92 -15.39 8.69
CA ASN A 285 16.37 -15.32 7.35
C ASN A 285 14.95 -15.89 7.30
N VAL A 286 14.14 -15.37 6.38
CA VAL A 286 12.83 -15.94 6.05
C VAL A 286 13.03 -17.00 4.98
N ARG A 287 12.56 -18.22 5.23
CA ARG A 287 12.56 -19.33 4.27
C ARG A 287 11.40 -19.16 3.31
N VAL A 288 11.68 -19.29 2.01
CA VAL A 288 10.67 -19.27 0.96
C VAL A 288 10.04 -20.66 0.85
N ILE A 289 8.72 -20.73 1.06
CA ILE A 289 7.95 -21.97 0.97
C ILE A 289 7.13 -22.01 -0.32
N SER A 290 6.15 -21.12 -0.45
CA SER A 290 5.34 -20.95 -1.66
C SER A 290 4.48 -19.68 -1.53
N ASP A 291 4.05 -19.12 -2.66
CA ASP A 291 3.14 -17.97 -2.69
C ASP A 291 1.78 -18.27 -2.02
N ALA A 292 1.38 -19.55 -1.95
CA ALA A 292 0.15 -19.97 -1.27
C ALA A 292 0.26 -19.88 0.27
N VAL A 293 1.48 -19.89 0.81
CA VAL A 293 1.76 -19.79 2.25
C VAL A 293 2.17 -18.37 2.61
N GLN A 294 2.96 -17.72 1.74
CA GLN A 294 3.56 -16.40 1.99
C GLN A 294 3.19 -15.43 0.85
N ASN A 295 2.30 -14.48 1.13
CA ASN A 295 1.84 -13.50 0.14
C ASN A 295 2.66 -12.20 0.14
N ASP A 296 3.39 -11.92 1.22
CA ASP A 296 4.19 -10.69 1.39
C ASP A 296 5.54 -11.00 2.07
N LEU A 297 6.46 -11.58 1.29
CA LEU A 297 7.82 -11.87 1.76
C LEU A 297 8.56 -10.63 2.26
N HIS A 298 8.27 -9.45 1.68
CA HIS A 298 8.89 -8.20 2.13
C HIS A 298 8.41 -7.85 3.55
N GLY A 299 7.10 -7.92 3.77
CA GLY A 299 6.48 -7.73 5.08
C GLY A 299 7.01 -8.72 6.12
N ASP A 300 7.14 -9.99 5.76
CA ASP A 300 7.68 -11.05 6.64
C ASP A 300 9.12 -10.74 7.08
N VAL A 301 9.98 -10.32 6.14
CA VAL A 301 11.38 -9.96 6.46
C VAL A 301 11.45 -8.74 7.38
N VAL A 302 10.68 -7.69 7.09
CA VAL A 302 10.64 -6.49 7.94
C VAL A 302 10.14 -6.86 9.33
N ARG A 303 9.08 -7.67 9.43
CA ARG A 303 8.51 -8.12 10.69
C ARG A 303 9.52 -8.92 11.51
N LEU A 304 10.25 -9.84 10.88
CA LEU A 304 11.31 -10.60 11.56
C LEU A 304 12.41 -9.67 12.11
N CYS A 305 12.85 -8.68 11.32
CA CYS A 305 13.82 -7.68 11.77
C CYS A 305 13.35 -6.92 13.01
N GLU A 306 12.08 -6.50 13.04
CA GLU A 306 11.48 -5.83 14.21
C GLU A 306 11.52 -6.71 15.45
N LEU A 307 11.05 -7.96 15.34
CA LEU A 307 10.98 -8.90 16.46
C LEU A 307 12.37 -9.24 17.02
N MET A 308 13.35 -9.48 16.13
CA MET A 308 14.72 -9.79 16.53
C MET A 308 15.39 -8.63 17.29
N LEU A 309 15.20 -7.39 16.83
CA LEU A 309 15.74 -6.22 17.52
C LEU A 309 15.11 -6.04 18.91
N VAL A 310 13.83 -6.36 19.08
CA VAL A 310 13.21 -6.31 20.41
C VAL A 310 13.78 -7.41 21.32
N ALA A 311 13.91 -8.64 20.82
CA ALA A 311 14.45 -9.76 21.58
C ALA A 311 15.93 -9.55 21.99
N ALA A 312 16.70 -8.83 21.18
CA ALA A 312 18.11 -8.52 21.41
C ALA A 312 18.35 -7.01 21.61
N PRO A 313 18.04 -6.41 22.77
CA PRO A 313 18.17 -4.97 23.01
C PRO A 313 19.60 -4.43 22.81
N GLY A 314 20.63 -5.28 22.96
CA GLY A 314 22.03 -4.90 22.71
C GLY A 314 22.41 -4.81 21.22
N ALA A 315 21.61 -5.37 20.31
CA ALA A 315 21.89 -5.31 18.88
C ALA A 315 21.56 -3.92 18.31
N ARG A 316 22.42 -3.38 17.45
CA ARG A 316 22.22 -2.09 16.77
C ARG A 316 21.51 -2.22 15.42
N ARG A 317 21.57 -3.42 14.82
CA ARG A 317 21.02 -3.70 13.49
C ARG A 317 20.40 -5.09 13.43
N ALA A 318 19.34 -5.23 12.64
CA ALA A 318 18.82 -6.53 12.20
C ALA A 318 19.21 -6.79 10.74
N LEU A 319 19.60 -8.04 10.48
CA LEU A 319 19.96 -8.54 9.16
C LEU A 319 19.01 -9.68 8.81
N SER A 320 18.37 -9.59 7.67
CA SER A 320 17.49 -10.65 7.20
C SER A 320 17.39 -10.66 5.69
N ASP A 321 17.35 -11.86 5.13
CA ASP A 321 17.12 -12.08 3.71
C ASP A 321 16.04 -13.16 3.54
N THR A 322 15.47 -13.22 2.34
CA THR A 322 14.69 -14.40 1.92
C THR A 322 15.63 -15.45 1.35
N ILE A 323 15.59 -16.66 1.91
CA ILE A 323 16.41 -17.79 1.46
C ILE A 323 15.56 -18.87 0.80
N LEU A 324 16.13 -19.45 -0.25
CA LEU A 324 15.58 -20.60 -0.96
C LEU A 324 15.80 -21.89 -0.15
N PRO A 325 15.12 -22.99 -0.51
CA PRO A 325 15.31 -24.33 0.05
C PRO A 325 16.77 -24.82 0.13
N ASP A 326 17.66 -24.33 -0.72
CA ASP A 326 19.10 -24.67 -0.70
C ASP A 326 19.96 -23.74 0.18
N GLY A 327 19.32 -22.81 0.90
CA GLY A 327 19.97 -21.84 1.78
C GLY A 327 20.52 -20.60 1.07
N ALA A 328 20.47 -20.52 -0.25
CA ALA A 328 20.91 -19.34 -0.98
C ALA A 328 19.86 -18.22 -0.92
N SER A 329 20.30 -16.96 -0.98
CA SER A 329 19.40 -15.82 -1.11
C SER A 329 18.55 -15.90 -2.39
N LEU A 330 17.30 -15.46 -2.29
CA LEU A 330 16.43 -15.23 -3.45
C LEU A 330 16.92 -14.00 -4.22
N MET A 331 17.42 -14.23 -5.43
CA MET A 331 18.02 -13.21 -6.28
C MET A 331 17.25 -13.10 -7.61
N VAL A 332 17.07 -11.88 -8.11
CA VAL A 332 16.61 -11.62 -9.48
C VAL A 332 17.65 -10.75 -10.17
N ALA A 333 18.16 -11.22 -11.32
CA ALA A 333 19.21 -10.53 -12.09
C ALA A 333 20.43 -10.11 -11.24
N GLY A 334 20.83 -10.93 -10.26
CA GLY A 334 21.97 -10.64 -9.38
C GLY A 334 21.67 -9.69 -8.21
N HIS A 335 20.41 -9.29 -7.99
CA HIS A 335 20.00 -8.46 -6.86
C HIS A 335 19.05 -9.22 -5.93
N SER A 336 19.28 -9.16 -4.60
CA SER A 336 18.34 -9.70 -3.62
C SER A 336 17.10 -8.81 -3.58
N LEU A 337 15.92 -9.42 -3.70
CA LEU A 337 14.64 -8.71 -3.67
C LEU A 337 14.27 -8.22 -2.28
N ASN A 338 14.61 -9.01 -1.25
CA ASN A 338 14.11 -8.80 0.12
C ASN A 338 15.22 -8.70 1.17
N SER A 339 16.48 -8.51 0.77
CA SER A 339 17.55 -8.30 1.76
C SER A 339 17.35 -6.98 2.51
N LYS A 340 17.29 -7.07 3.85
CA LYS A 340 17.14 -5.94 4.77
C LYS A 340 18.29 -5.90 5.77
N ARG A 341 18.80 -4.69 5.95
CA ARG A 341 19.78 -4.30 6.97
C ARG A 341 19.20 -3.10 7.68
N ILE A 342 18.43 -3.33 8.73
CA ILE A 342 17.63 -2.27 9.36
C ILE A 342 18.32 -1.82 10.66
N PRO A 343 18.76 -0.54 10.73
CA PRO A 343 19.22 0.04 11.99
C PRO A 343 18.07 0.12 13.01
N ARG A 344 18.37 -0.10 14.29
CA ARG A 344 17.37 -0.02 15.36
C ARG A 344 16.58 1.30 15.35
N GLU A 345 17.27 2.39 15.09
CA GLU A 345 16.72 3.75 15.12
C GLU A 345 15.64 3.98 14.05
N SER A 346 15.70 3.20 12.96
CA SER A 346 14.76 3.26 11.84
C SER A 346 13.43 2.53 12.10
N LEU A 347 13.27 1.84 13.23
CA LEU A 347 12.07 1.05 13.57
C LEU A 347 11.30 1.63 14.77
N PRO A 348 10.49 2.69 14.57
CA PRO A 348 9.57 3.16 15.62
C PRO A 348 8.63 2.05 16.10
N SER A 349 8.23 2.04 17.37
CA SER A 349 7.10 1.20 17.80
C SER A 349 5.78 1.65 17.15
N PRO A 350 4.80 0.74 16.98
CA PRO A 350 3.45 1.11 16.57
C PRO A 350 2.83 2.20 17.46
N ALA A 351 3.13 2.19 18.77
CA ALA A 351 2.71 3.23 19.71
C ALA A 351 3.31 4.60 19.36
N ARG A 352 4.61 4.67 19.03
CA ARG A 352 5.26 5.91 18.58
C ARG A 352 4.64 6.42 17.27
N VAL A 353 4.33 5.52 16.34
CA VAL A 353 3.61 5.88 15.10
C VAL A 353 2.22 6.42 15.41
N ALA A 354 1.47 5.78 16.31
CA ALA A 354 0.13 6.20 16.69
C ALA A 354 0.13 7.61 17.30
N TRP A 355 1.05 7.90 18.23
CA TRP A 355 1.17 9.22 18.85
C TRP A 355 1.70 10.30 17.91
N ASN A 356 2.64 9.98 17.02
CA ASN A 356 3.06 10.91 15.97
C ASN A 356 1.88 11.30 15.07
N ARG A 357 1.04 10.32 14.69
CA ARG A 357 -0.20 10.57 13.92
C ARG A 357 -1.21 11.35 14.76
N ALA A 358 -1.34 11.07 16.06
CA ALA A 358 -2.22 11.82 16.94
C ALA A 358 -1.83 13.31 17.04
N GLN A 359 -0.53 13.61 17.21
CA GLN A 359 -0.06 15.01 17.20
C GLN A 359 -0.23 15.68 15.84
N ALA A 360 0.04 14.98 14.73
CA ALA A 360 -0.22 15.51 13.38
C ALA A 360 -1.71 15.81 13.17
N ARG A 361 -2.60 14.92 13.64
CA ARG A 361 -4.06 15.14 13.60
C ARG A 361 -4.51 16.30 14.48
N ALA A 362 -3.84 16.55 15.61
CA ALA A 362 -4.11 17.74 16.43
C ALA A 362 -3.79 19.03 15.68
N VAL A 363 -2.68 19.06 14.91
CA VAL A 363 -2.36 20.17 13.99
C VAL A 363 -3.42 20.32 12.92
N ASP A 364 -3.72 19.24 12.18
CA ASP A 364 -4.69 19.27 11.09
C ASP A 364 -6.11 19.65 11.55
N ARG A 365 -6.50 19.30 12.78
CA ARG A 365 -7.78 19.70 13.38
C ARG A 365 -7.89 21.21 13.54
N LEU A 366 -6.82 21.88 13.95
CA LEU A 366 -6.79 23.32 14.19
C LEU A 366 -6.79 24.15 12.90
N VAL A 367 -6.40 23.53 11.78
CA VAL A 367 -6.42 24.17 10.44
C VAL A 367 -7.58 23.69 9.57
N GLY A 368 -8.23 22.59 9.95
CA GLY A 368 -9.32 21.96 9.21
C GLY A 368 -10.53 22.87 9.03
N ALA A 369 -11.32 22.57 8.00
CA ALA A 369 -12.51 23.33 7.68
C ALA A 369 -13.52 23.35 8.84
N PRO A 370 -14.04 24.54 9.22
CA PRO A 370 -15.11 24.63 10.23
C PRO A 370 -16.38 23.86 9.82
N GLN A 371 -16.67 23.82 8.53
CA GLN A 371 -17.82 23.13 7.95
C GLN A 371 -17.44 22.43 6.64
N GLU A 372 -17.55 21.10 6.61
CA GLU A 372 -17.25 20.30 5.42
C GLU A 372 -18.16 20.66 4.23
N THR A 373 -19.42 21.01 4.47
CA THR A 373 -20.36 21.46 3.42
C THR A 373 -19.85 22.71 2.72
N GLY A 374 -19.42 23.73 3.46
CA GLY A 374 -18.95 25.00 2.90
C GLY A 374 -17.64 24.84 2.13
N ARG A 375 -16.71 24.03 2.66
CA ARG A 375 -15.48 23.65 1.96
C ARG A 375 -15.76 22.92 0.66
N THR A 376 -16.61 21.89 0.70
CA THR A 376 -16.97 21.09 -0.48
C THR A 376 -17.64 21.94 -1.55
N ALA A 377 -18.53 22.86 -1.16
CA ALA A 377 -19.17 23.80 -2.08
C ALA A 377 -18.16 24.76 -2.73
N SER A 378 -17.20 25.27 -1.96
CA SER A 378 -16.15 26.17 -2.45
C SER A 378 -15.28 25.47 -3.50
N LEU A 379 -14.85 24.24 -3.24
CA LEU A 379 -14.05 23.46 -4.20
C LEU A 379 -14.84 23.08 -5.44
N ALA A 380 -16.12 22.71 -5.29
CA ALA A 380 -16.99 22.43 -6.44
C ALA A 380 -17.08 23.66 -7.36
N GLN A 381 -17.31 24.85 -6.79
CA GLN A 381 -17.38 26.09 -7.56
C GLN A 381 -16.05 26.43 -8.25
N LEU A 382 -14.92 26.28 -7.55
CA LEU A 382 -13.58 26.52 -8.13
C LEU A 382 -13.30 25.57 -9.29
N ILE A 383 -13.63 24.28 -9.14
CA ILE A 383 -13.40 23.29 -10.20
C ILE A 383 -14.32 23.58 -11.39
N GLU A 384 -15.58 23.97 -11.18
CA GLU A 384 -16.48 24.38 -12.27
C GLU A 384 -15.94 25.61 -13.04
N GLU A 385 -15.44 26.62 -12.32
CA GLU A 385 -14.83 27.80 -12.96
C GLU A 385 -13.58 27.42 -13.75
N LEU A 386 -12.67 26.62 -13.17
CA LEU A 386 -11.47 26.14 -13.84
C LEU A 386 -11.80 25.26 -15.05
N SER A 387 -12.86 24.45 -14.98
CA SER A 387 -13.35 23.61 -16.09
C SER A 387 -13.78 24.45 -17.29
N GLN A 388 -14.42 25.61 -17.06
CA GLN A 388 -14.75 26.57 -18.12
C GLN A 388 -13.50 27.21 -18.72
N ARG A 389 -12.53 27.60 -17.87
CA ARG A 389 -11.27 28.22 -18.31
C ARG A 389 -10.36 27.25 -19.06
N LEU A 390 -10.42 25.96 -18.77
CA LEU A 390 -9.65 24.94 -19.47
C LEU A 390 -9.97 24.88 -20.96
N ASP A 391 -11.26 24.96 -21.34
CA ASP A 391 -11.64 24.97 -22.75
C ASP A 391 -11.16 26.24 -23.47
N GLU A 392 -11.26 27.40 -22.82
CA GLU A 392 -10.73 28.66 -23.34
C GLU A 392 -9.20 28.57 -23.55
N ALA A 393 -8.47 28.06 -22.56
CA ALA A 393 -7.03 27.90 -22.59
C ALA A 393 -6.57 26.91 -23.68
N ALA A 394 -7.26 25.78 -23.83
CA ALA A 394 -6.96 24.80 -24.87
C ALA A 394 -7.19 25.37 -26.29
N ASN A 395 -8.22 26.19 -26.47
CA ASN A 395 -8.48 26.88 -27.73
C ASN A 395 -7.39 27.93 -28.05
N LEU A 396 -6.93 28.69 -27.05
CA LEU A 396 -5.81 29.62 -27.20
C LEU A 396 -4.52 28.88 -27.58
N TYR A 397 -4.23 27.79 -26.89
CA TYR A 397 -3.06 26.93 -27.12
C TYR A 397 -2.97 26.43 -28.57
N LEU A 398 -4.09 25.91 -29.10
CA LEU A 398 -4.19 25.38 -30.46
C LEU A 398 -4.18 26.46 -31.54
N ARG A 399 -4.67 27.66 -31.23
CA ARG A 399 -4.63 28.82 -32.13
C ARG A 399 -3.30 29.57 -32.10
N MET A 400 -2.37 29.17 -31.22
CA MET A 400 -1.11 29.87 -30.97
C MET A 400 -1.33 31.33 -30.51
N GLU A 401 -2.43 31.58 -29.80
CA GLU A 401 -2.77 32.88 -29.21
C GLU A 401 -2.38 32.88 -27.72
N LYS A 402 -1.96 34.03 -27.19
CA LYS A 402 -1.72 34.20 -25.75
C LYS A 402 -2.96 34.76 -25.06
N ALA A 403 -3.22 34.28 -23.84
CA ALA A 403 -4.25 34.90 -23.00
C ALA A 403 -3.92 36.37 -22.70
N LYS A 404 -4.96 37.21 -22.68
CA LYS A 404 -4.84 38.62 -22.29
C LYS A 404 -4.68 38.74 -20.77
N GLU A 405 -4.02 39.80 -20.32
CA GLU A 405 -3.76 40.03 -18.89
C GLU A 405 -5.01 39.97 -17.99
N PRO A 406 -6.16 40.57 -18.34
CA PRO A 406 -7.36 40.47 -17.50
C PRO A 406 -7.90 39.04 -17.35
N TRP A 407 -7.62 38.15 -18.30
CA TRP A 407 -8.01 36.74 -18.21
C TRP A 407 -7.09 36.00 -17.24
N LYS A 408 -5.77 36.21 -17.34
CA LYS A 408 -4.79 35.59 -16.44
C LYS A 408 -5.02 36.02 -15.00
N LEU A 409 -5.32 37.30 -14.79
CA LEU A 409 -5.65 37.83 -13.48
C LEU A 409 -6.85 37.10 -12.85
N ARG A 410 -7.87 36.74 -13.64
CA ARG A 410 -9.02 35.97 -13.14
C ARG A 410 -8.62 34.57 -12.70
N VAL A 411 -7.83 33.85 -13.50
CA VAL A 411 -7.35 32.51 -13.14
C VAL A 411 -6.47 32.56 -11.88
N ASN A 412 -5.63 33.59 -11.75
CA ASN A 412 -4.81 33.80 -10.56
C ASN A 412 -5.67 34.13 -9.33
N ILE A 413 -6.73 34.93 -9.46
CA ILE A 413 -7.71 35.17 -8.38
C ILE A 413 -8.39 33.86 -7.96
N THR A 414 -8.81 33.02 -8.92
CA THR A 414 -9.35 31.67 -8.62
C THR A 414 -8.34 30.84 -7.82
N GLY A 415 -7.04 30.92 -8.16
CA GLY A 415 -5.99 30.28 -7.37
C GLY A 415 -5.81 30.84 -5.98
N MET A 416 -5.85 32.16 -5.81
CA MET A 416 -5.83 32.78 -4.48
C MET A 416 -7.04 32.34 -3.66
N LEU A 417 -8.24 32.30 -4.24
CA LEU A 417 -9.46 31.81 -3.58
C LEU A 417 -9.35 30.33 -3.20
N ARG A 418 -8.78 29.49 -4.07
CA ARG A 418 -8.42 28.10 -3.76
C ARG A 418 -7.51 28.03 -2.55
N ASP A 419 -6.50 28.91 -2.48
CA ASP A 419 -5.54 28.96 -1.38
C ASP A 419 -6.16 29.42 -0.05
N PHE A 420 -7.35 30.03 -0.07
CA PHE A 420 -8.13 30.31 1.14
C PHE A 420 -9.05 29.16 1.57
N VAL A 421 -9.22 28.10 0.76
CA VAL A 421 -10.00 26.94 1.15
C VAL A 421 -9.23 26.13 2.19
N PRO A 422 -9.73 25.98 3.43
CA PRO A 422 -9.04 25.25 4.49
C PRO A 422 -8.95 23.75 4.16
N PRO A 423 -7.97 23.00 4.72
CA PRO A 423 -7.89 21.54 4.58
C PRO A 423 -9.14 20.82 5.12
N PRO A 424 -9.36 19.54 4.75
CA PRO A 424 -10.51 18.77 5.24
C PRO A 424 -10.47 18.58 6.75
N ARG A 425 -11.65 18.49 7.36
CA ARG A 425 -11.81 18.14 8.78
C ARG A 425 -11.35 16.70 9.01
N VAL A 426 -10.56 16.51 10.06
CA VAL A 426 -9.99 15.21 10.42
C VAL A 426 -10.98 14.39 11.24
N ASN A 427 -10.98 13.08 11.04
CA ASN A 427 -11.70 12.16 11.93
C ASN A 427 -11.00 12.10 13.30
N GLU A 428 -11.74 12.45 14.34
CA GLU A 428 -11.24 12.49 15.73
C GLU A 428 -11.35 11.15 16.46
N ALA A 429 -12.03 10.16 15.87
CA ALA A 429 -12.21 8.86 16.49
C ALA A 429 -10.89 8.08 16.53
N MET A 430 -10.43 7.81 17.75
CA MET A 430 -9.43 6.80 18.06
C MET A 430 -9.94 5.95 19.20
N SER A 431 -9.77 4.64 19.05
CA SER A 431 -10.31 3.68 20.00
C SER A 431 -9.42 3.57 21.25
N HIS A 432 -8.09 3.71 21.10
CA HIS A 432 -7.11 3.59 22.20
C HIS A 432 -5.72 4.13 21.79
N SER A 433 -4.75 4.11 22.72
CA SER A 433 -3.38 4.64 22.57
C SER A 433 -2.49 3.94 21.53
N LEU A 434 -2.90 2.77 21.05
CA LEU A 434 -2.22 2.01 19.98
C LEU A 434 -2.91 2.18 18.62
N ASP A 435 -4.09 2.81 18.57
CA ASP A 435 -4.84 3.03 17.34
C ASP A 435 -4.18 4.16 16.54
N PRO A 436 -3.53 3.86 15.40
CA PRO A 436 -2.88 4.90 14.61
C PRO A 436 -3.88 5.81 13.89
N GLY A 437 -5.19 5.50 13.96
CA GLY A 437 -6.26 6.20 13.30
C GLY A 437 -6.18 6.13 11.77
N SER A 438 -7.27 6.52 11.11
CA SER A 438 -7.22 6.81 9.68
C SER A 438 -6.59 8.19 9.46
N TYR A 439 -5.55 8.26 8.64
CA TYR A 439 -4.90 9.51 8.27
C TYR A 439 -4.81 9.58 6.74
N SER A 440 -5.67 10.36 6.11
CA SER A 440 -5.56 10.65 4.68
C SER A 440 -4.55 11.77 4.48
N GLY A 441 -3.31 11.42 4.18
CA GLY A 441 -2.23 12.39 3.97
C GLY A 441 -2.35 13.27 2.72
N SER A 442 -3.46 13.20 1.96
CA SER A 442 -3.65 13.97 0.72
C SER A 442 -5.07 14.50 0.57
N ASP A 443 -5.18 15.82 0.40
CA ASP A 443 -6.41 16.51 0.00
C ASP A 443 -6.59 16.44 -1.53
N TYR A 444 -7.13 15.32 -2.01
CA TYR A 444 -7.23 15.06 -3.45
C TYR A 444 -8.13 16.05 -4.20
N MET A 445 -9.18 16.60 -3.57
CA MET A 445 -10.05 17.61 -4.21
C MET A 445 -9.31 18.94 -4.42
N HIS A 446 -8.56 19.38 -3.41
CA HIS A 446 -7.76 20.60 -3.51
C HIS A 446 -6.60 20.43 -4.48
N ASN A 447 -5.87 19.32 -4.39
CA ASN A 447 -4.76 19.00 -5.30
C ASN A 447 -5.24 18.98 -6.76
N PHE A 448 -6.40 18.37 -7.02
CA PHE A 448 -7.02 18.38 -8.34
C PHE A 448 -7.30 19.79 -8.86
N ALA A 449 -7.86 20.68 -8.02
CA ALA A 449 -8.07 22.07 -8.39
C ALA A 449 -6.74 22.80 -8.67
N ALA A 450 -5.69 22.49 -7.91
CA ALA A 450 -4.37 23.09 -8.10
C ALA A 450 -3.67 22.65 -9.39
N ASP A 451 -3.68 21.35 -9.67
CA ASP A 451 -3.13 20.78 -10.90
C ASP A 451 -3.92 21.24 -12.13
N LEU A 452 -5.25 21.34 -12.03
CA LEU A 452 -6.11 21.87 -13.08
C LEU A 452 -5.81 23.34 -13.38
N GLN A 453 -5.63 24.18 -12.35
CA GLN A 453 -5.25 25.58 -12.55
C GLN A 453 -3.88 25.71 -13.23
N THR A 454 -2.92 24.88 -12.82
CA THR A 454 -1.58 24.86 -13.42
C THR A 454 -1.66 24.53 -14.91
N LEU A 455 -2.43 23.49 -15.27
CA LEU A 455 -2.68 23.13 -16.68
C LEU A 455 -3.36 24.27 -17.47
N VAL A 456 -4.34 24.95 -16.87
CA VAL A 456 -5.03 26.11 -17.49
C VAL A 456 -4.03 27.23 -17.83
N LEU A 457 -3.10 27.54 -16.92
CA LEU A 457 -2.09 28.58 -17.12
C LEU A 457 -1.05 28.16 -18.17
N GLU A 458 -0.53 26.93 -18.09
CA GLU A 458 0.44 26.38 -19.05
C GLU A 458 -0.10 26.41 -20.49
N LEU A 459 -1.36 25.98 -20.69
CA LEU A 459 -2.03 26.04 -21.98
C LEU A 459 -2.19 27.49 -22.49
N ALA A 460 -2.58 28.41 -21.60
CA ALA A 460 -2.83 29.80 -21.94
C ALA A 460 -1.57 30.59 -22.30
N ASP A 461 -0.43 30.24 -21.70
CA ASP A 461 0.87 30.84 -21.99
C ASP A 461 1.56 30.18 -23.20
N GLY A 462 1.20 28.93 -23.49
CA GLY A 462 1.77 28.15 -24.57
C GLY A 462 3.23 27.75 -24.34
N THR A 463 3.69 27.82 -23.09
CA THR A 463 5.06 27.63 -22.58
C THR A 463 5.36 26.18 -22.24
N ASP A 464 4.67 25.22 -22.84
CA ASP A 464 4.85 23.82 -22.53
C ASP A 464 6.19 23.31 -23.11
N GLU A 465 7.27 23.51 -22.35
CA GLU A 465 8.65 23.19 -22.74
C GLU A 465 8.83 21.69 -23.01
N ASN A 466 7.99 20.85 -22.40
CA ASN A 466 7.96 19.41 -22.63
C ASN A 466 6.53 18.85 -22.66
N VAL A 467 5.90 18.96 -23.83
CA VAL A 467 4.53 18.48 -24.10
C VAL A 467 4.32 17.01 -23.68
N LYS A 468 5.35 16.15 -23.76
CA LYS A 468 5.22 14.75 -23.33
C LYS A 468 4.97 14.61 -21.83
N VAL A 469 5.71 15.37 -21.00
CA VAL A 469 5.54 15.38 -19.54
C VAL A 469 4.17 15.93 -19.16
N SER A 470 3.74 17.01 -19.81
CA SER A 470 2.42 17.60 -19.56
C SER A 470 1.30 16.64 -19.97
N ALA A 471 1.49 15.90 -21.05
CA ALA A 471 0.57 14.85 -21.45
C ALA A 471 0.50 13.72 -20.40
N MET A 472 1.58 13.39 -19.69
CA MET A 472 1.55 12.41 -18.60
C MET A 472 0.75 12.93 -17.40
N ARG A 473 0.99 14.18 -16.97
CA ARG A 473 0.24 14.81 -15.87
C ARG A 473 -1.27 14.87 -16.13
N VAL A 474 -1.68 15.03 -17.39
CA VAL A 474 -3.10 15.01 -17.77
C VAL A 474 -3.74 13.63 -17.51
N VAL A 475 -2.98 12.53 -17.56
CA VAL A 475 -3.50 11.18 -17.22
C VAL A 475 -3.94 11.13 -15.76
N ASP A 476 -3.13 11.63 -14.84
CA ASP A 476 -3.44 11.68 -13.41
C ASP A 476 -4.69 12.55 -13.14
N LEU A 477 -4.82 13.67 -13.86
CA LEU A 477 -6.02 14.52 -13.82
C LEU A 477 -7.26 13.77 -14.35
N ILE A 478 -7.15 12.96 -15.41
CA ILE A 478 -8.28 12.17 -15.93
C ILE A 478 -8.74 11.16 -14.90
N GLU A 479 -7.82 10.44 -14.25
CA GLU A 479 -8.14 9.47 -13.20
C GLU A 479 -8.79 10.12 -11.99
N THR A 480 -8.24 11.26 -11.56
CA THR A 480 -8.78 12.02 -10.43
C THR A 480 -10.17 12.58 -10.75
N ALA A 481 -10.40 13.10 -11.95
CA ALA A 481 -11.72 13.53 -12.41
C ALA A 481 -12.74 12.37 -12.44
N LYS A 482 -12.32 11.15 -12.84
CA LYS A 482 -13.17 9.95 -12.79
C LYS A 482 -13.53 9.59 -11.34
N LYS A 483 -12.57 9.58 -10.42
CA LYS A 483 -12.81 9.36 -8.98
C LYS A 483 -13.76 10.41 -8.40
N LEU A 484 -13.59 11.67 -8.79
CA LEU A 484 -14.47 12.78 -8.42
C LEU A 484 -15.83 12.77 -9.14
N SER A 485 -16.06 11.90 -10.12
CA SER A 485 -17.39 11.73 -10.72
C SER A 485 -18.32 10.86 -9.87
N ASP A 486 -17.78 10.19 -8.83
CA ASP A 486 -18.58 9.50 -7.83
C ASP A 486 -19.41 10.52 -7.01
N PRO A 487 -20.68 10.26 -6.68
CA PRO A 487 -21.47 11.14 -5.80
C PRO A 487 -20.98 11.22 -4.35
N ALA A 488 -20.24 10.23 -3.85
CA ALA A 488 -19.89 10.09 -2.44
C ALA A 488 -19.05 11.26 -1.87
N PRO A 489 -18.02 11.79 -2.56
CA PRO A 489 -17.29 13.00 -2.13
C PRO A 489 -18.18 14.23 -1.99
N TRP A 490 -19.24 14.32 -2.78
CA TRP A 490 -20.11 15.50 -2.88
C TRP A 490 -21.41 15.38 -2.09
N ARG A 491 -21.57 14.31 -1.30
CA ARG A 491 -22.80 14.01 -0.56
C ARG A 491 -23.31 15.14 0.35
N MET A 492 -22.42 16.07 0.71
CA MET A 492 -22.70 17.17 1.63
C MET A 492 -23.27 18.42 0.95
N ILE A 493 -23.34 18.46 -0.39
CA ILE A 493 -23.85 19.60 -1.16
C ILE A 493 -25.06 19.21 -2.02
N SER A 494 -25.99 20.14 -2.20
CA SER A 494 -27.24 19.92 -2.96
C SER A 494 -27.05 19.90 -4.48
N SER A 495 -25.95 20.51 -4.96
CA SER A 495 -25.65 20.64 -6.39
C SER A 495 -24.22 20.13 -6.65
N PRO A 496 -24.01 18.81 -6.67
CA PRO A 496 -22.70 18.23 -6.89
C PRO A 496 -22.24 18.42 -8.36
N PRO A 497 -20.95 18.71 -8.60
CA PRO A 497 -20.43 19.00 -9.95
C PRO A 497 -20.24 17.72 -10.80
N ILE A 498 -21.12 16.72 -10.69
CA ILE A 498 -20.97 15.39 -11.32
C ILE A 498 -20.89 15.51 -12.85
N GLN A 499 -21.82 16.28 -13.45
CA GLN A 499 -21.80 16.50 -14.88
C GLN A 499 -20.55 17.28 -15.31
N ALA A 500 -20.17 18.30 -14.52
CA ALA A 500 -18.95 19.07 -14.78
C ALA A 500 -17.69 18.19 -14.69
N MET A 501 -17.62 17.21 -13.78
CA MET A 501 -16.52 16.23 -13.69
C MET A 501 -16.49 15.28 -14.88
N SER A 502 -17.66 14.79 -15.31
CA SER A 502 -17.78 13.95 -16.50
C SER A 502 -17.30 14.69 -17.75
N ASP A 503 -17.80 15.92 -17.95
CA ASP A 503 -17.41 16.78 -19.07
C ASP A 503 -15.91 17.15 -19.01
N LEU A 504 -15.39 17.42 -17.82
CA LEU A 504 -13.97 17.70 -17.58
C LEU A 504 -13.12 16.47 -17.92
N SER A 505 -13.54 15.27 -17.54
CA SER A 505 -12.84 14.03 -17.89
C SER A 505 -12.80 13.83 -19.42
N VAL A 506 -13.87 14.18 -20.14
CA VAL A 506 -13.87 14.17 -21.62
C VAL A 506 -12.89 15.21 -22.18
N ARG A 507 -12.93 16.46 -21.68
CA ARG A 507 -12.03 17.53 -22.13
C ARG A 507 -10.55 17.21 -21.87
N LEU A 508 -10.22 16.66 -20.71
CA LEU A 508 -8.86 16.24 -20.38
C LEU A 508 -8.38 15.11 -21.31
N ARG A 509 -9.26 14.18 -21.71
CA ARG A 509 -8.92 13.17 -22.74
C ARG A 509 -8.68 13.78 -24.12
N ASP A 510 -9.42 14.82 -24.49
CA ASP A 510 -9.15 15.56 -25.73
C ASP A 510 -7.80 16.29 -25.67
N ILE A 511 -7.46 16.90 -24.54
CA ILE A 511 -6.15 17.54 -24.32
C ILE A 511 -5.04 16.50 -24.37
N ARG A 512 -5.20 15.34 -23.72
CA ARG A 512 -4.24 14.23 -23.77
C ARG A 512 -3.99 13.77 -25.20
N ALA A 513 -5.04 13.61 -26.00
CA ALA A 513 -4.92 13.21 -27.40
C ALA A 513 -4.12 14.24 -28.23
N VAL A 514 -4.43 15.53 -28.04
CA VAL A 514 -3.74 16.64 -28.70
C VAL A 514 -2.28 16.72 -28.29
N TYR A 515 -1.98 16.69 -26.99
CA TYR A 515 -0.62 16.74 -26.48
C TYR A 515 0.20 15.54 -26.92
N GLY A 516 -0.35 14.34 -26.84
CA GLY A 516 0.30 13.13 -27.32
C GLY A 516 0.66 13.22 -28.82
N HIS A 517 -0.26 13.74 -29.62
CA HIS A 517 -0.05 13.92 -31.05
C HIS A 517 1.03 14.97 -31.37
N ILE A 518 1.05 16.10 -30.66
CA ILE A 518 2.10 17.12 -30.78
C ILE A 518 3.44 16.59 -30.26
N GLY A 519 3.44 15.78 -29.20
CA GLY A 519 4.64 15.18 -28.63
C GLY A 519 5.36 14.24 -29.60
N ASN A 520 4.64 13.63 -30.54
CA ASN A 520 5.21 12.81 -31.60
C ASN A 520 5.71 13.63 -32.81
N ASP A 521 5.10 14.78 -33.08
CA ASP A 521 5.46 15.67 -34.19
C ASP A 521 5.15 17.13 -33.80
N PRO A 522 6.16 17.87 -33.30
CA PRO A 522 5.99 19.23 -32.81
C PRO A 522 5.44 20.23 -33.84
N ASP A 523 5.67 20.00 -35.14
CA ASP A 523 5.21 20.90 -36.20
C ASP A 523 3.69 20.84 -36.42
N ARG A 524 3.00 19.82 -35.88
CA ARG A 524 1.53 19.73 -35.90
C ARG A 524 0.87 20.92 -35.23
N ARG A 525 1.44 21.40 -34.11
CA ARG A 525 0.91 22.58 -33.41
C ARG A 525 0.92 23.81 -34.32
N ARG A 526 2.00 24.03 -35.08
CA ARG A 526 2.09 25.16 -36.04
C ARG A 526 1.05 25.04 -37.16
N ARG A 527 0.87 23.84 -37.71
CA ARG A 527 -0.13 23.55 -38.76
C ARG A 527 -1.55 23.80 -38.26
N TRP A 528 -1.88 23.35 -37.05
CA TRP A 528 -3.17 23.64 -36.43
C TRP A 528 -3.36 25.12 -36.14
N GLY A 529 -2.35 25.84 -35.66
CA GLY A 529 -2.43 27.29 -35.50
C GLY A 529 -2.77 28.02 -36.80
N ALA A 530 -2.13 27.65 -37.90
CA ALA A 530 -2.40 28.22 -39.23
C ALA A 530 -3.81 27.88 -39.76
N HIS A 531 -4.34 26.70 -39.41
CA HIS A 531 -5.69 26.28 -39.77
C HIS A 531 -6.75 26.96 -38.91
N PHE A 532 -6.67 26.83 -37.59
CA PHE A 532 -7.69 27.31 -36.65
C PHE A 532 -7.72 28.84 -36.53
N SER A 533 -6.62 29.55 -36.83
CA SER A 533 -6.65 31.02 -36.94
C SER A 533 -7.63 31.54 -38.00
N LYS A 534 -7.96 30.71 -39.01
CA LYS A 534 -8.92 31.04 -40.08
C LYS A 534 -10.34 30.52 -39.80
N THR A 535 -10.51 29.69 -38.77
CA THR A 535 -11.80 29.08 -38.41
C THR A 535 -12.56 29.94 -37.40
N SER A 536 -13.89 29.98 -37.53
CA SER A 536 -14.79 30.64 -36.58
C SER A 536 -14.49 30.27 -35.13
N ARG A 537 -14.56 31.26 -34.24
CA ARG A 537 -14.38 31.07 -32.78
C ARG A 537 -15.57 30.36 -32.12
N ARG A 538 -16.68 30.17 -32.84
CA ARG A 538 -17.86 29.45 -32.33
C ARG A 538 -17.69 27.92 -32.27
N HIS A 539 -16.71 27.38 -32.99
CA HIS A 539 -16.42 25.94 -32.97
C HIS A 539 -15.17 25.66 -32.13
N SER A 540 -15.24 24.65 -31.25
CA SER A 540 -14.11 24.25 -30.42
C SER A 540 -12.99 23.66 -31.30
N ALA A 541 -11.82 24.30 -31.25
CA ALA A 541 -10.62 23.79 -31.91
C ALA A 541 -10.14 22.50 -31.24
N LEU A 542 -10.33 22.38 -29.92
CA LEU A 542 -9.93 21.22 -29.13
C LEU A 542 -10.59 19.93 -29.62
N SER A 543 -11.92 19.92 -29.73
CA SER A 543 -12.65 18.71 -30.15
C SER A 543 -12.26 18.27 -31.57
N THR A 544 -12.06 19.23 -32.47
CA THR A 544 -11.64 18.96 -33.85
C THR A 544 -10.21 18.40 -33.91
N ALA A 545 -9.27 19.03 -33.19
CA ALA A 545 -7.88 18.58 -33.13
C ALA A 545 -7.77 17.20 -32.47
N ALA A 546 -8.54 16.94 -31.41
CA ALA A 546 -8.58 15.64 -30.73
C ALA A 546 -9.17 14.55 -31.64
N ALA A 547 -10.24 14.84 -32.38
CA ALA A 547 -10.79 13.89 -33.36
C ALA A 547 -9.77 13.55 -34.46
N GLN A 548 -9.08 14.56 -35.02
CA GLN A 548 -8.00 14.35 -35.98
C GLN A 548 -6.85 13.51 -35.40
N SER A 549 -6.48 13.79 -34.14
CA SER A 549 -5.43 13.05 -33.44
C SER A 549 -5.77 11.57 -33.26
N ARG A 550 -7.04 11.26 -32.94
CA ARG A 550 -7.51 9.87 -32.79
C ARG A 550 -7.60 9.15 -34.13
N ILE A 551 -8.15 9.80 -35.17
CA ILE A 551 -8.18 9.24 -36.53
C ILE A 551 -6.77 8.92 -37.02
N GLN A 552 -5.81 9.83 -36.78
CA GLN A 552 -4.42 9.57 -37.17
C GLN A 552 -3.80 8.47 -36.32
N ALA A 553 -4.06 8.43 -35.01
CA ALA A 553 -3.58 7.34 -34.16
C ALA A 553 -4.12 5.96 -34.60
N ASP A 554 -5.38 5.87 -35.02
CA ASP A 554 -5.97 4.65 -35.57
C ASP A 554 -5.32 4.26 -36.92
N ALA A 555 -5.02 5.25 -37.76
CA ALA A 555 -4.31 5.04 -39.02
C ALA A 555 -2.86 4.59 -38.81
N ASP A 556 -2.15 5.22 -37.86
CA ASP A 556 -0.78 4.88 -37.47
C ASP A 556 -0.74 3.48 -36.86
N LEU A 557 -1.72 3.11 -36.03
CA LEU A 557 -1.87 1.76 -35.49
C LEU A 557 -2.03 0.72 -36.61
N ALA A 558 -2.93 0.98 -37.57
CA ALA A 558 -3.15 0.08 -38.70
C ALA A 558 -1.89 -0.07 -39.57
N ALA A 559 -1.17 1.03 -39.79
CA ALA A 559 0.10 1.04 -40.52
C ALA A 559 1.18 0.26 -39.75
N ASN A 560 1.35 0.51 -38.45
CA ASN A 560 2.33 -0.18 -37.61
C ASN A 560 2.07 -1.68 -37.55
N ARG A 561 0.80 -2.09 -37.37
CA ARG A 561 0.41 -3.51 -37.42
C ARG A 561 0.90 -4.15 -38.73
N LYS A 562 0.59 -3.53 -39.86
CA LYS A 562 0.99 -4.04 -41.17
C LYS A 562 2.51 -4.06 -41.33
N ASN A 563 3.20 -2.99 -40.94
CA ASN A 563 4.66 -2.91 -41.01
C ASN A 563 5.34 -4.01 -40.19
N TYR A 564 4.82 -4.31 -39.00
CA TYR A 564 5.34 -5.40 -38.18
C TYR A 564 5.04 -6.77 -38.80
N GLU A 565 3.82 -7.01 -39.31
CA GLU A 565 3.46 -8.25 -40.02
C GLU A 565 4.38 -8.46 -41.25
N ASP A 566 4.65 -7.40 -42.03
CA ASP A 566 5.55 -7.43 -43.19
C ASP A 566 7.00 -7.70 -42.76
N ALA A 567 7.49 -7.08 -41.68
CA ALA A 567 8.84 -7.31 -41.14
C ALA A 567 9.04 -8.76 -40.66
N PHE A 568 8.02 -9.36 -40.03
CA PHE A 568 8.06 -10.77 -39.67
C PHE A 568 8.03 -11.68 -40.90
N ALA A 569 7.24 -11.32 -41.92
CA ALA A 569 7.17 -12.09 -43.17
C ALA A 569 8.50 -12.07 -43.94
N ASP A 570 9.20 -10.93 -43.98
CA ASP A 570 10.55 -10.82 -44.57
C ASP A 570 11.56 -11.69 -43.82
N ALA A 571 11.37 -11.86 -42.52
CA ALA A 571 12.11 -12.79 -41.70
C ALA A 571 11.57 -14.22 -41.77
N GLY A 572 10.66 -14.57 -42.68
CA GLY A 572 10.15 -15.92 -42.87
C GLY A 572 9.22 -16.45 -41.77
N LEU A 573 8.69 -15.57 -40.92
CA LEU A 573 7.72 -15.90 -39.88
C LEU A 573 6.32 -15.48 -40.32
N THR A 574 5.33 -16.35 -40.09
CA THR A 574 3.92 -15.97 -40.30
C THR A 574 3.33 -15.48 -38.99
N VAL A 575 3.23 -14.16 -38.81
CA VAL A 575 2.76 -13.54 -37.55
C VAL A 575 1.48 -12.74 -37.80
N ARG A 576 0.50 -12.86 -36.91
CA ARG A 576 -0.67 -11.97 -36.84
C ARG A 576 -0.49 -10.99 -35.70
N VAL A 577 -0.36 -9.71 -36.01
CA VAL A 577 -0.13 -8.69 -34.99
C VAL A 577 -1.46 -8.13 -34.52
N HIS A 578 -1.66 -8.08 -33.21
CA HIS A 578 -2.81 -7.43 -32.59
C HIS A 578 -2.33 -6.39 -31.59
N ALA A 579 -3.15 -5.36 -31.39
CA ALA A 579 -2.88 -4.33 -30.42
C ALA A 579 -4.02 -4.26 -29.40
N ARG A 580 -3.65 -4.05 -28.15
CA ARG A 580 -4.57 -3.74 -27.07
C ARG A 580 -4.29 -2.32 -26.60
N VAL A 581 -5.36 -1.56 -26.43
CA VAL A 581 -5.33 -0.28 -25.73
C VAL A 581 -5.59 -0.59 -24.25
N PRO A 582 -4.60 -0.45 -23.35
CA PRO A 582 -4.79 -0.75 -21.93
C PRO A 582 -5.66 0.34 -21.29
N GLY A 583 -6.99 0.19 -21.36
CA GLY A 583 -7.93 1.23 -20.94
C GLY A 583 -7.85 2.51 -21.79
N LYS A 584 -8.96 3.25 -21.93
CA LYS A 584 -8.94 4.51 -22.70
C LYS A 584 -7.96 5.50 -22.06
N ASP A 585 -6.94 5.90 -22.83
CA ASP A 585 -5.98 6.97 -22.54
C ASP A 585 -5.05 6.73 -21.33
N ALA A 586 -4.83 5.46 -20.92
CA ALA A 586 -3.87 5.14 -19.86
C ALA A 586 -2.43 5.04 -20.39
N GLY A 587 -1.44 5.39 -19.57
CA GLY A 587 -0.01 5.24 -19.88
C GLY A 587 0.67 6.46 -20.50
N TYR A 588 2.00 6.40 -20.62
CA TYR A 588 2.85 7.57 -20.88
C TYR A 588 2.99 7.94 -22.36
N ALA A 589 2.87 6.97 -23.28
CA ALA A 589 2.95 7.18 -24.73
C ALA A 589 1.58 7.52 -25.36
N TRP A 590 1.58 8.09 -26.57
CA TRP A 590 0.34 8.31 -27.33
C TRP A 590 0.48 7.86 -28.79
N PRO A 591 -0.44 7.02 -29.30
CA PRO A 591 -1.36 6.20 -28.51
C PRO A 591 -0.57 5.22 -27.62
N HIS A 592 -1.03 4.98 -26.39
CA HIS A 592 -0.42 3.95 -25.56
C HIS A 592 -0.96 2.58 -25.99
N LEU A 593 -0.09 1.75 -26.56
CA LEU A 593 -0.46 0.49 -27.17
C LEU A 593 0.45 -0.62 -26.64
N TYR A 594 -0.15 -1.76 -26.35
CA TYR A 594 0.59 -3.02 -26.23
C TYR A 594 0.32 -3.86 -27.46
N PHE A 595 1.38 -4.43 -28.03
CA PHE A 595 1.27 -5.32 -29.17
C PHE A 595 1.41 -6.77 -28.75
N ILE A 596 0.79 -7.67 -29.51
CA ILE A 596 1.07 -9.09 -29.46
C ILE A 596 1.23 -9.63 -30.86
N GLY A 597 2.31 -10.35 -31.11
CA GLY A 597 2.52 -11.15 -32.31
C GLY A 597 2.07 -12.58 -32.07
N LEU A 598 1.02 -13.01 -32.76
CA LEU A 598 0.57 -14.38 -32.77
C LEU A 598 1.29 -15.16 -33.87
N VAL A 599 2.24 -16.01 -33.50
CA VAL A 599 3.05 -16.80 -34.44
C VAL A 599 2.23 -18.00 -34.90
N VAL A 600 1.90 -18.05 -36.19
CA VAL A 600 1.17 -19.17 -36.79
C VAL A 600 2.11 -20.36 -36.89
N THR A 601 1.78 -21.44 -36.18
CA THR A 601 2.60 -22.65 -36.12
C THR A 601 1.72 -23.90 -35.92
N ASP A 602 2.32 -25.07 -36.08
CA ASP A 602 1.65 -26.36 -35.94
C ASP A 602 1.73 -26.96 -34.52
N SER A 603 2.69 -26.50 -33.70
CA SER A 603 2.91 -27.00 -32.33
C SER A 603 3.53 -25.95 -31.42
N ILE A 604 3.45 -26.15 -30.10
CA ILE A 604 4.10 -25.24 -29.14
C ILE A 604 5.62 -25.32 -29.26
N GLY A 605 6.15 -26.53 -29.53
CA GLY A 605 7.58 -26.73 -29.81
C GLY A 605 8.09 -25.92 -31.01
N GLY A 606 7.31 -25.86 -32.10
CA GLY A 606 7.64 -25.04 -33.26
C GLY A 606 7.70 -23.54 -32.92
N TRP A 607 6.74 -23.05 -32.15
CA TRP A 607 6.76 -21.66 -31.67
C TRP A 607 7.97 -21.34 -30.80
N MET A 608 8.36 -22.24 -29.88
CA MET A 608 9.55 -22.02 -29.05
C MET A 608 10.82 -21.88 -29.90
N ALA A 609 10.95 -22.67 -30.98
CA ALA A 609 12.09 -22.57 -31.90
C ALA A 609 12.12 -21.24 -32.68
N ASP A 610 10.96 -20.60 -32.88
CA ASP A 610 10.84 -19.32 -33.57
C ASP A 610 11.01 -18.10 -32.64
N LEU A 611 11.13 -18.27 -31.32
CA LEU A 611 11.20 -17.16 -30.35
C LEU A 611 12.42 -16.26 -30.55
N ASP A 612 13.61 -16.83 -30.78
CA ASP A 612 14.83 -16.05 -31.00
C ASP A 612 14.73 -15.23 -32.28
N ARG A 613 14.16 -15.82 -33.33
CA ARG A 613 13.91 -15.15 -34.61
C ARG A 613 12.88 -14.04 -34.46
N PHE A 614 11.82 -14.29 -33.69
CA PHE A 614 10.82 -13.29 -33.35
C PHE A 614 11.44 -12.11 -32.59
N ASN A 615 12.29 -12.39 -31.58
CA ASN A 615 12.96 -11.36 -30.80
C ASN A 615 13.95 -10.55 -31.66
N ALA A 616 14.73 -11.21 -32.53
CA ALA A 616 15.64 -10.56 -33.45
C ALA A 616 14.92 -9.58 -34.40
N VAL A 617 13.75 -9.94 -34.92
CA VAL A 617 12.93 -9.01 -35.73
C VAL A 617 12.50 -7.81 -34.90
N CYS A 618 12.00 -8.03 -33.68
CA CYS A 618 11.61 -6.94 -32.77
C CYS A 618 12.75 -5.95 -32.50
N GLU A 619 14.01 -6.39 -32.47
CA GLU A 619 15.19 -5.51 -32.30
C GLU A 619 15.46 -4.62 -33.51
N THR A 620 14.98 -4.97 -34.70
CA THR A 620 15.15 -4.17 -35.92
C THR A 620 14.06 -3.11 -36.10
N LEU A 621 12.98 -3.16 -35.31
CA LEU A 621 11.88 -2.22 -35.39
C LEU A 621 12.29 -0.86 -34.80
N ALA A 622 12.08 0.21 -35.57
CA ALA A 622 12.56 1.55 -35.23
C ALA A 622 11.95 2.14 -33.95
N ASP A 623 10.80 1.65 -33.52
CA ASP A 623 10.04 2.11 -32.36
C ASP A 623 10.12 1.17 -31.15
N GLU A 624 10.89 0.08 -31.26
CA GLU A 624 11.13 -0.92 -30.20
C GLU A 624 9.87 -1.26 -29.37
N PRO A 625 8.78 -1.73 -29.99
CA PRO A 625 7.50 -1.87 -29.31
C PRO A 625 7.60 -2.86 -28.15
N ARG A 626 6.86 -2.58 -27.06
CA ARG A 626 6.54 -3.62 -26.08
C ARG A 626 5.57 -4.59 -26.74
N MET A 627 6.10 -5.76 -27.10
CA MET A 627 5.38 -6.78 -27.86
C MET A 627 5.41 -8.11 -27.09
N SER A 628 4.23 -8.66 -26.82
CA SER A 628 4.07 -10.05 -26.41
C SER A 628 4.12 -10.99 -27.62
N CYS A 629 4.43 -12.25 -27.41
CA CYS A 629 4.52 -13.30 -28.41
C CYS A 629 3.77 -14.52 -27.89
N ALA A 630 2.82 -15.03 -28.67
CA ALA A 630 2.10 -16.26 -28.34
C ALA A 630 1.89 -17.11 -29.60
N PRO A 631 1.76 -18.44 -29.48
CA PRO A 631 1.47 -19.29 -30.63
C PRO A 631 -0.01 -19.22 -31.04
N LEU A 632 -0.28 -19.31 -32.33
CA LEU A 632 -1.61 -19.52 -32.91
C LEU A 632 -1.64 -20.86 -33.64
N ILE A 633 -2.31 -21.83 -33.05
CA ILE A 633 -2.36 -23.22 -33.51
C ILE A 633 -3.80 -23.57 -33.81
N ARG A 634 -4.11 -23.97 -35.05
CA ARG A 634 -5.48 -24.35 -35.47
C ARG A 634 -6.56 -23.33 -35.05
N ASN A 635 -6.27 -22.03 -35.20
CA ASN A 635 -7.15 -20.92 -34.77
C ASN A 635 -7.48 -20.89 -33.26
N GLN A 636 -6.59 -21.43 -32.43
CA GLN A 636 -6.69 -21.41 -30.97
C GLN A 636 -5.36 -20.98 -30.38
N ILE A 637 -5.41 -20.37 -29.19
CA ILE A 637 -4.23 -19.85 -28.51
C ILE A 637 -4.07 -20.59 -27.19
N PRO A 638 -3.01 -21.38 -26.97
CA PRO A 638 -2.74 -21.95 -25.64
C PRO A 638 -2.42 -20.82 -24.64
N PRO A 639 -2.65 -21.03 -23.33
CA PRO A 639 -2.43 -20.01 -22.30
C PRO A 639 -0.94 -19.83 -21.97
N VAL A 640 -0.13 -19.53 -22.97
CA VAL A 640 1.32 -19.29 -22.85
C VAL A 640 1.72 -18.16 -23.79
N ALA A 641 2.50 -17.23 -23.24
CA ALA A 641 3.08 -16.13 -24.01
C ALA A 641 4.39 -15.67 -23.37
N MET A 642 5.21 -15.02 -24.17
CA MET A 642 6.39 -14.29 -23.74
C MET A 642 6.19 -12.81 -23.99
N VAL A 643 6.70 -11.93 -23.13
CA VAL A 643 6.69 -10.48 -23.29
C VAL A 643 8.11 -9.97 -23.43
N ARG A 644 8.33 -9.12 -24.44
CA ARG A 644 9.59 -8.40 -24.61
C ARG A 644 9.60 -7.16 -23.71
N ILE A 645 10.59 -7.07 -22.83
CA ILE A 645 10.88 -5.89 -22.00
C ILE A 645 12.33 -5.48 -22.24
N GLY A 646 12.52 -4.36 -22.96
CA GLY A 646 13.83 -3.99 -23.47
C GLY A 646 14.37 -5.06 -24.42
N LYS A 647 15.53 -5.62 -24.12
CA LYS A 647 16.16 -6.72 -24.89
C LYS A 647 15.82 -8.12 -24.37
N ALA A 648 15.18 -8.21 -23.21
CA ALA A 648 14.88 -9.50 -22.58
C ALA A 648 13.49 -9.99 -23.01
N LEU A 649 13.40 -11.30 -23.25
CA LEU A 649 12.15 -12.01 -23.45
C LEU A 649 11.81 -12.76 -22.15
N LEU A 650 10.67 -12.42 -21.53
CA LEU A 650 10.26 -12.95 -20.22
C LEU A 650 8.88 -13.60 -20.31
N PRO A 651 8.53 -14.58 -19.48
CA PRO A 651 7.18 -15.12 -19.43
C PRO A 651 6.12 -14.05 -19.13
N ASP A 652 5.02 -14.04 -19.88
CA ASP A 652 3.88 -13.15 -19.65
C ASP A 652 2.85 -13.84 -18.74
N LEU A 653 3.03 -13.69 -17.42
CA LEU A 653 2.27 -14.44 -16.41
C LEU A 653 0.77 -14.12 -16.40
N ASN A 654 0.38 -12.92 -16.84
CA ASN A 654 -1.01 -12.46 -16.85
C ASN A 654 -1.64 -12.52 -18.26
N PHE A 655 -0.97 -13.17 -19.21
CA PHE A 655 -1.35 -13.18 -20.63
C PHE A 655 -2.84 -13.48 -20.86
N ALA A 656 -3.35 -14.57 -20.28
CA ALA A 656 -4.72 -15.01 -20.52
C ALA A 656 -5.75 -13.98 -20.01
N GLU A 657 -5.56 -13.46 -18.80
CA GLU A 657 -6.42 -12.43 -18.21
C GLU A 657 -6.39 -11.13 -19.03
N GLU A 658 -5.19 -10.75 -19.47
CA GLU A 658 -4.95 -9.48 -20.15
C GLU A 658 -5.44 -9.46 -21.61
N TRP A 659 -5.36 -10.59 -22.32
CA TRP A 659 -5.59 -10.64 -23.77
C TRP A 659 -6.86 -11.38 -24.20
N ALA A 660 -7.48 -12.23 -23.37
CA ALA A 660 -8.64 -13.03 -23.79
C ALA A 660 -9.79 -12.20 -24.38
N ALA A 661 -10.03 -11.00 -23.86
CA ALA A 661 -11.10 -10.11 -24.34
C ALA A 661 -10.73 -9.31 -25.61
N HIS A 662 -9.47 -9.31 -26.03
CA HIS A 662 -8.94 -8.47 -27.11
C HIS A 662 -8.52 -9.24 -28.36
N LEU A 663 -8.45 -10.57 -28.27
CA LEU A 663 -8.06 -11.43 -29.38
C LEU A 663 -9.30 -12.02 -30.06
N PRO A 664 -9.30 -12.13 -31.40
CA PRO A 664 -10.42 -12.72 -32.12
C PRO A 664 -10.43 -14.26 -32.04
N TRP A 665 -9.37 -14.87 -31.51
CA TRP A 665 -9.27 -16.31 -31.27
C TRP A 665 -9.37 -16.60 -29.77
N PRO A 666 -10.05 -17.70 -29.38
CA PRO A 666 -10.17 -18.08 -27.99
C PRO A 666 -8.81 -18.52 -27.44
N ILE A 667 -8.52 -18.09 -26.21
CA ILE A 667 -7.48 -18.71 -25.39
C ILE A 667 -8.07 -20.00 -24.81
N VAL A 668 -7.38 -21.11 -25.00
CA VAL A 668 -7.86 -22.44 -24.61
C VAL A 668 -7.84 -22.57 -23.09
N ASP A 669 -8.95 -23.03 -22.52
CA ASP A 669 -9.00 -23.41 -21.12
C ASP A 669 -8.26 -24.74 -20.91
N THR A 670 -7.43 -24.80 -19.88
CA THR A 670 -6.61 -25.97 -19.56
C THR A 670 -6.88 -26.45 -18.12
N PRO A 671 -8.07 -27.01 -17.80
CA PRO A 671 -8.39 -27.44 -16.44
C PRO A 671 -7.42 -28.48 -15.89
N LEU A 672 -6.93 -29.38 -16.75
CA LEU A 672 -5.96 -30.40 -16.36
C LEU A 672 -4.59 -29.79 -16.02
N LEU A 673 -4.12 -28.80 -16.79
CA LEU A 673 -2.91 -28.05 -16.48
C LEU A 673 -3.03 -27.31 -15.15
N ASN A 674 -4.17 -26.67 -14.89
CA ASN A 674 -4.42 -25.95 -13.64
C ASN A 674 -4.37 -26.89 -12.43
N ARG A 675 -4.99 -28.08 -12.54
CA ARG A 675 -4.93 -29.11 -11.49
C ARG A 675 -3.53 -29.65 -11.25
N VAL A 676 -2.78 -29.96 -12.32
CA VAL A 676 -1.38 -30.41 -12.21
C VAL A 676 -0.51 -29.34 -11.57
N THR A 677 -0.67 -28.07 -11.98
CA THR A 677 0.09 -26.95 -11.44
C THR A 677 -0.20 -26.77 -9.95
N GLY A 678 -1.47 -26.87 -9.53
CA GLY A 678 -1.84 -26.84 -8.11
C GLY A 678 -1.20 -27.98 -7.32
N ALA A 679 -1.30 -29.21 -7.81
CA ALA A 679 -0.72 -30.38 -7.13
C ALA A 679 0.81 -30.31 -7.03
N LEU A 680 1.51 -29.90 -8.10
CA LEU A 680 2.96 -29.71 -8.06
C LEU A 680 3.38 -28.58 -7.12
N SER A 681 2.60 -27.50 -7.05
CA SER A 681 2.82 -26.41 -6.10
C SER A 681 2.69 -26.90 -4.65
N ASP A 682 1.65 -27.68 -4.34
CA ASP A 682 1.47 -28.27 -3.01
C ASP A 682 2.61 -29.26 -2.66
N ILE A 683 3.03 -30.12 -3.59
CA ILE A 683 4.15 -31.05 -3.40
C ILE A 683 5.47 -30.28 -3.15
N SER A 684 5.74 -29.25 -3.95
CA SER A 684 6.92 -28.40 -3.79
C SER A 684 6.90 -27.66 -2.44
N ALA A 685 5.75 -27.16 -2.02
CA ALA A 685 5.58 -26.50 -0.73
C ALA A 685 5.89 -27.46 0.43
N VAL A 686 5.30 -28.66 0.43
CA VAL A 686 5.59 -29.68 1.46
C VAL A 686 7.07 -30.06 1.49
N SER A 687 7.68 -30.28 0.32
CA SER A 687 9.12 -30.52 0.21
C SER A 687 9.96 -29.37 0.79
N ALA A 688 9.56 -28.12 0.56
CA ALA A 688 10.25 -26.93 1.10
C ALA A 688 10.10 -26.80 2.63
N MET A 689 8.95 -27.21 3.18
CA MET A 689 8.69 -27.19 4.63
C MET A 689 9.64 -28.15 5.37
N ILE A 690 9.83 -29.37 4.84
CA ILE A 690 10.60 -30.46 5.47
C ILE A 690 12.10 -30.44 5.17
N GLN A 691 12.60 -29.39 4.50
CA GLN A 691 14.00 -29.26 4.11
C GLN A 691 14.98 -29.32 5.29
N GLU A 692 14.65 -28.65 6.38
CA GLU A 692 15.54 -28.53 7.52
C GLU A 692 15.37 -29.76 8.41
N LYS A 693 16.27 -30.73 8.20
CA LYS A 693 16.23 -32.01 8.89
C LYS A 693 16.48 -31.85 10.38
N GLY A 694 15.72 -32.61 11.17
CA GLY A 694 15.91 -32.69 12.63
C GLY A 694 15.26 -31.56 13.41
N ILE A 695 14.42 -30.75 12.77
CA ILE A 695 13.66 -29.68 13.42
C ILE A 695 12.18 -30.01 13.34
N GLU A 696 11.50 -29.96 14.49
CA GLU A 696 10.06 -30.14 14.56
C GLU A 696 9.35 -28.89 14.04
N LEU A 697 8.30 -29.10 13.24
CA LEU A 697 7.45 -28.02 12.77
C LEU A 697 6.70 -27.43 13.97
N ASN A 698 6.70 -26.10 14.07
CA ASN A 698 5.88 -25.45 15.09
C ASN A 698 4.37 -25.60 14.76
N PRO A 699 3.46 -25.29 15.71
CA PRO A 699 2.03 -25.50 15.50
C PRO A 699 1.46 -24.78 14.26
N ALA A 700 1.96 -23.58 13.93
CA ALA A 700 1.52 -22.85 12.74
C ALA A 700 2.01 -23.51 11.45
N GLU A 701 3.28 -23.93 11.41
CA GLU A 701 3.86 -24.67 10.30
C GLU A 701 3.16 -26.02 10.09
N ALA A 702 2.82 -26.73 11.17
CA ALA A 702 2.13 -28.02 11.12
C ALA A 702 0.72 -27.91 10.51
N ILE A 703 -0.01 -26.82 10.78
CA ILE A 703 -1.32 -26.54 10.16
C ILE A 703 -1.18 -26.41 8.64
N HIS A 704 -0.21 -25.62 8.18
CA HIS A 704 0.04 -25.47 6.75
C HIS A 704 0.47 -26.81 6.13
N PHE A 705 1.42 -27.50 6.74
CA PHE A 705 1.90 -28.80 6.29
C PHE A 705 0.74 -29.80 6.10
N GLY A 706 -0.14 -29.96 7.09
CA GLY A 706 -1.30 -30.83 7.00
C GLY A 706 -2.31 -30.41 5.91
N ALA A 707 -2.53 -29.11 5.73
CA ALA A 707 -3.42 -28.60 4.69
C ALA A 707 -2.90 -28.88 3.27
N HIS A 708 -1.59 -28.74 3.04
CA HIS A 708 -0.98 -29.08 1.76
C HIS A 708 -1.00 -30.61 1.52
N LEU A 709 -0.71 -31.43 2.53
CA LEU A 709 -0.81 -32.89 2.41
C LEU A 709 -2.21 -33.35 2.01
N ASN A 710 -3.26 -32.83 2.65
CA ASN A 710 -4.64 -33.17 2.30
C ASN A 710 -4.96 -32.84 0.83
N ARG A 711 -4.51 -31.69 0.33
CA ARG A 711 -4.70 -31.33 -1.09
C ARG A 711 -3.93 -32.23 -2.05
N ILE A 712 -2.74 -32.71 -1.66
CA ILE A 712 -2.00 -33.70 -2.43
C ILE A 712 -2.76 -35.02 -2.49
N GLU A 713 -3.30 -35.50 -1.35
CA GLU A 713 -4.11 -36.72 -1.30
C GLU A 713 -5.38 -36.61 -2.15
N GLU A 714 -6.10 -35.49 -2.06
CA GLU A 714 -7.26 -35.18 -2.90
C GLU A 714 -6.89 -35.17 -4.39
N ALA A 715 -5.74 -34.57 -4.76
CA ALA A 715 -5.26 -34.56 -6.13
C ALA A 715 -4.97 -35.99 -6.63
N ILE A 716 -4.29 -36.82 -5.83
CA ILE A 716 -3.99 -38.21 -6.18
C ILE A 716 -5.27 -39.01 -6.39
N ALA A 717 -6.23 -38.92 -5.47
CA ALA A 717 -7.52 -39.60 -5.59
C ALA A 717 -8.29 -39.16 -6.84
N TRP A 718 -8.25 -37.86 -7.14
CA TRP A 718 -8.82 -37.30 -8.36
C TRP A 718 -8.15 -37.86 -9.63
N PHE A 719 -6.82 -37.86 -9.70
CA PHE A 719 -6.08 -38.38 -10.86
C PHE A 719 -6.31 -39.89 -11.07
N ALA A 720 -6.37 -40.67 -9.98
CA ALA A 720 -6.70 -42.09 -10.04
C ALA A 720 -8.10 -42.34 -10.63
N THR A 721 -9.09 -41.57 -10.18
CA THR A 721 -10.48 -41.66 -10.66
C THR A 721 -10.59 -41.20 -12.12
N ALA A 722 -10.02 -40.05 -12.46
CA ALA A 722 -10.05 -39.50 -13.82
C ALA A 722 -9.37 -40.41 -14.85
N THR A 723 -8.26 -41.04 -14.47
CA THR A 723 -7.54 -42.01 -15.33
C THR A 723 -8.37 -43.27 -15.56
N ALA A 724 -9.14 -43.74 -14.55
CA ALA A 724 -10.03 -44.89 -14.70
C ALA A 724 -11.27 -44.58 -15.55
N ASP A 725 -11.85 -43.39 -15.41
CA ASP A 725 -13.08 -43.00 -16.10
C ASP A 725 -12.87 -42.69 -17.59
N LYS A 726 -11.80 -41.95 -17.93
CA LYS A 726 -11.49 -41.50 -19.29
C LYS A 726 -9.99 -41.51 -19.55
N PRO A 727 -9.38 -42.69 -19.83
CA PRO A 727 -7.94 -42.78 -20.02
C PRO A 727 -7.50 -41.95 -21.23
N SER A 728 -6.50 -41.11 -21.04
CA SER A 728 -5.80 -40.38 -22.11
C SER A 728 -4.30 -40.38 -21.82
N ALA A 729 -3.47 -40.24 -22.86
CA ALA A 729 -2.01 -40.14 -22.70
C ALA A 729 -1.61 -38.95 -21.81
N ALA A 730 -2.30 -37.81 -21.97
CA ALA A 730 -2.11 -36.62 -21.15
C ALA A 730 -2.40 -36.88 -19.66
N LEU A 731 -3.50 -37.59 -19.36
CA LEU A 731 -3.84 -37.99 -17.99
C LEU A 731 -2.83 -39.00 -17.42
N ALA A 732 -2.39 -39.98 -18.22
CA ALA A 732 -1.39 -40.94 -17.80
C ALA A 732 -0.04 -40.27 -17.48
N MET A 733 0.39 -39.32 -18.30
CA MET A 733 1.61 -38.52 -18.06
C MET A 733 1.48 -37.66 -16.80
N ALA A 734 0.37 -36.92 -16.66
CA ALA A 734 0.10 -36.11 -15.47
C ALA A 734 0.11 -36.96 -14.20
N SER A 735 -0.62 -38.09 -14.19
CA SER A 735 -0.65 -39.04 -13.08
C SER A 735 0.75 -39.57 -12.76
N THR A 736 1.55 -39.90 -13.77
CA THR A 736 2.93 -40.40 -13.58
C THR A 736 3.82 -39.35 -12.91
N VAL A 737 3.80 -38.10 -13.37
CA VAL A 737 4.61 -37.01 -12.79
C VAL A 737 4.16 -36.71 -11.36
N ILE A 738 2.85 -36.63 -11.10
CA ILE A 738 2.32 -36.40 -9.75
C ILE A 738 2.71 -37.54 -8.81
N LEU A 739 2.47 -38.80 -9.18
CA LEU A 739 2.82 -39.95 -8.33
C LEU A 739 4.32 -40.06 -8.09
N THR A 740 5.15 -39.81 -9.11
CA THR A 740 6.61 -39.84 -8.96
C THR A 740 7.09 -38.72 -8.05
N SER A 741 6.55 -37.51 -8.19
CA SER A 741 6.89 -36.38 -7.33
C SER A 741 6.43 -36.61 -5.89
N THR A 742 5.22 -37.12 -5.67
CA THR A 742 4.75 -37.47 -4.33
C THR A 742 5.59 -38.58 -3.69
N ARG A 743 5.97 -39.62 -4.44
CA ARG A 743 6.87 -40.67 -3.93
C ARG A 743 8.22 -40.10 -3.53
N ARG A 744 8.83 -39.23 -4.34
CA ARG A 744 10.08 -38.55 -4.00
C ARG A 744 9.93 -37.69 -2.74
N MET A 745 8.85 -36.94 -2.61
CA MET A 745 8.54 -36.15 -1.41
C MET A 745 8.40 -37.05 -0.16
N GLN A 746 7.79 -38.23 -0.29
CA GLN A 746 7.69 -39.22 0.80
C GLN A 746 9.06 -39.81 1.17
N GLU A 747 9.93 -40.08 0.19
CA GLU A 747 11.31 -40.53 0.40
C GLU A 747 12.16 -39.45 1.10
N GLU A 748 11.96 -38.17 0.76
CA GLU A 748 12.56 -37.03 1.46
C GLU A 748 12.15 -37.01 2.93
N PHE A 749 10.86 -37.19 3.21
CA PHE A 749 10.33 -37.25 4.57
C PHE A 749 10.90 -38.43 5.38
N GLN A 750 11.12 -39.58 4.74
CA GLN A 750 11.65 -40.79 5.38
C GLN A 750 13.19 -40.82 5.48
N ASN A 751 13.88 -39.73 5.11
CA ASN A 751 15.34 -39.64 5.06
C ASN A 751 16.01 -40.70 4.15
N SER A 752 15.28 -41.24 3.18
CA SER A 752 15.75 -42.30 2.28
C SER A 752 16.11 -41.80 0.87
N ALA A 753 15.97 -40.49 0.61
CA ALA A 753 16.24 -39.91 -0.71
C ALA A 753 17.74 -39.95 -1.07
N GLU A 754 18.11 -40.75 -2.07
CA GLU A 754 19.43 -40.73 -2.73
C GLU A 754 19.61 -39.51 -3.65
N ARG A 755 18.50 -38.95 -4.14
CA ARG A 755 18.44 -37.74 -4.98
C ARG A 755 18.20 -36.50 -4.11
N GLY A 756 18.67 -35.34 -4.58
CA GLY A 756 18.37 -34.06 -3.95
C GLY A 756 16.86 -33.79 -3.82
N SER A 757 16.49 -32.85 -2.96
CA SER A 757 15.09 -32.54 -2.69
C SER A 757 14.40 -31.83 -3.87
N LEU A 758 13.12 -32.12 -4.07
CA LEU A 758 12.25 -31.48 -5.05
C LEU A 758 12.25 -29.95 -4.91
N ALA A 759 12.14 -29.44 -3.68
CA ALA A 759 12.13 -27.99 -3.44
C ALA A 759 13.43 -27.31 -3.89
N ILE A 760 14.59 -27.97 -3.76
CA ILE A 760 15.87 -27.47 -4.28
C ILE A 760 15.88 -27.52 -5.81
N GLU A 761 15.38 -28.59 -6.42
CA GLU A 761 15.28 -28.69 -7.88
C GLU A 761 14.33 -27.63 -8.48
N TYR A 762 13.26 -27.27 -7.79
CA TYR A 762 12.39 -26.14 -8.15
C TYR A 762 13.07 -24.79 -7.91
N ALA A 763 13.81 -24.63 -6.81
CA ALA A 763 14.55 -23.40 -6.52
C ALA A 763 15.65 -23.10 -7.55
N ARG A 764 16.26 -24.12 -8.15
CA ARG A 764 17.20 -23.98 -9.27
C ARG A 764 16.59 -23.27 -10.47
N LEU A 765 15.31 -23.52 -10.78
CA LEU A 765 14.61 -22.82 -11.85
C LEU A 765 14.55 -21.30 -11.60
N MET A 766 14.36 -20.88 -10.34
CA MET A 766 14.37 -19.47 -9.95
C MET A 766 15.75 -18.82 -10.17
N LYS A 767 16.82 -19.62 -10.21
CA LYS A 767 18.20 -19.19 -10.52
C LYS A 767 18.55 -19.31 -12.01
N GLY A 768 17.62 -19.77 -12.85
CA GLY A 768 17.86 -20.01 -14.28
C GLY A 768 18.58 -21.33 -14.59
N GLU A 769 18.69 -22.24 -13.62
CA GLU A 769 19.27 -23.57 -13.81
C GLU A 769 18.19 -24.60 -14.17
N ILE A 770 18.44 -25.39 -15.22
CA ILE A 770 17.53 -26.45 -15.68
C ILE A 770 17.90 -27.78 -15.02
N SER A 771 16.95 -28.40 -14.32
CA SER A 771 17.03 -29.76 -13.76
C SER A 771 16.19 -30.76 -14.58
N GLU A 772 16.43 -32.06 -14.36
CA GLU A 772 15.62 -33.14 -14.95
C GLU A 772 14.13 -32.97 -14.64
N LEU A 773 13.79 -32.66 -13.38
CA LEU A 773 12.42 -32.40 -12.95
C LEU A 773 11.83 -31.18 -13.65
N THR A 774 12.54 -30.06 -13.73
CA THR A 774 12.02 -28.86 -14.40
C THR A 774 11.79 -29.09 -15.89
N THR A 775 12.63 -29.91 -16.53
CA THR A 775 12.46 -30.34 -17.92
C THR A 775 11.21 -31.22 -18.08
N GLN A 776 11.01 -32.18 -17.20
CA GLN A 776 9.82 -33.04 -17.17
C GLN A 776 8.54 -32.21 -16.96
N VAL A 777 8.56 -31.26 -16.02
CA VAL A 777 7.43 -30.36 -15.75
C VAL A 777 7.15 -29.45 -16.95
N ALA A 778 8.17 -28.84 -17.55
CA ALA A 778 8.01 -28.01 -18.75
C ALA A 778 7.40 -28.82 -19.91
N THR A 779 7.90 -30.04 -20.14
CA THR A 779 7.40 -30.94 -21.18
C THR A 779 5.96 -31.35 -20.90
N LEU A 780 5.62 -31.69 -19.65
CA LEU A 780 4.25 -31.99 -19.25
C LEU A 780 3.33 -30.79 -19.50
N ARG A 781 3.74 -29.58 -19.12
CA ARG A 781 2.94 -28.36 -19.34
C ARG A 781 2.62 -28.17 -20.82
N ILE A 782 3.60 -28.35 -21.71
CA ILE A 782 3.41 -28.30 -23.16
C ILE A 782 2.41 -29.37 -23.60
N ALA A 783 2.61 -30.63 -23.21
CA ALA A 783 1.74 -31.75 -23.57
C ALA A 783 0.29 -31.54 -23.12
N LEU A 784 0.06 -30.95 -21.93
CA LEU A 784 -1.28 -30.65 -21.43
C LEU A 784 -1.96 -29.52 -22.22
N MET A 785 -1.21 -28.52 -22.67
CA MET A 785 -1.73 -27.48 -23.55
C MET A 785 -2.04 -28.05 -24.95
N GLU A 786 -1.17 -28.88 -25.51
CA GLU A 786 -1.38 -29.54 -26.81
C GLU A 786 -2.57 -30.51 -26.78
N HIS A 787 -2.76 -31.23 -25.66
CA HIS A 787 -3.96 -32.04 -25.42
C HIS A 787 -5.23 -31.19 -25.45
N ALA A 788 -5.23 -30.04 -24.78
CA ALA A 788 -6.37 -29.12 -24.80
C ALA A 788 -6.65 -28.54 -26.20
N LEU A 789 -5.61 -28.44 -27.05
CA LEU A 789 -5.71 -28.05 -28.46
C LEU A 789 -6.14 -29.21 -29.39
N GLY A 790 -6.27 -30.44 -28.89
CA GLY A 790 -6.58 -31.62 -29.70
C GLY A 790 -5.43 -32.03 -30.65
N LEU A 791 -4.18 -31.72 -30.30
CA LEU A 791 -2.98 -32.17 -30.97
C LEU A 791 -2.52 -33.49 -30.32
N GLU A 792 -2.84 -34.64 -30.93
CA GLU A 792 -2.39 -35.95 -30.45
C GLU A 792 -1.14 -36.41 -31.23
N ALA A 793 -0.01 -35.71 -31.04
CA ALA A 793 1.30 -36.21 -31.48
C ALA A 793 2.16 -36.43 -30.23
N TRP A 794 2.32 -37.68 -29.80
CA TRP A 794 3.04 -38.00 -28.57
C TRP A 794 4.43 -38.56 -28.87
N LEU A 795 5.46 -37.96 -28.27
CA LEU A 795 6.82 -38.50 -28.17
C LEU A 795 6.83 -39.66 -27.16
N ASP A 796 7.43 -40.78 -27.55
CA ASP A 796 7.59 -41.98 -26.72
C ASP A 796 8.58 -41.69 -25.56
N PHE A 797 8.09 -41.64 -24.33
CA PHE A 797 8.84 -41.28 -23.11
C PHE A 797 9.79 -42.39 -22.60
N SER A 798 9.97 -43.47 -23.36
CA SER A 798 10.89 -44.56 -23.00
C SER A 798 12.36 -44.29 -23.34
N ALA A 799 12.68 -43.19 -24.04
CA ALA A 799 14.05 -42.82 -24.38
C ALA A 799 14.55 -41.61 -23.55
N PRO A 800 15.73 -41.68 -22.91
CA PRO A 800 16.33 -40.52 -22.25
C PRO A 800 16.61 -39.42 -23.28
N LEU A 801 16.17 -38.19 -23.00
CA LEU A 801 16.60 -37.00 -23.71
C LEU A 801 18.11 -36.84 -23.50
N VAL A 802 18.89 -37.21 -24.53
CA VAL A 802 20.30 -36.88 -24.60
C VAL A 802 20.40 -35.36 -24.61
N ALA A 803 21.09 -34.79 -23.62
CA ALA A 803 21.44 -33.39 -23.58
C ALA A 803 22.14 -33.03 -24.91
N ALA A 804 21.49 -32.18 -25.71
CA ALA A 804 22.19 -31.44 -26.74
C ALA A 804 22.77 -30.21 -26.03
N ASP A 805 24.11 -30.19 -25.89
CA ASP A 805 24.84 -28.98 -25.50
C ASP A 805 24.43 -27.82 -26.43
N ALA A 806 23.88 -26.76 -25.84
CA ALA A 806 23.73 -25.43 -26.40
C ALA A 806 24.01 -24.39 -25.30
#